data_AF-A0A0K2Y589-F1
#
_entry.id   AF-A0A0K2Y589-F1
#
_cell.length_a   1.000
_cell.length_b   1.000
_cell.length_c   1.000
_cell.angle_alpha   90.00
_cell.angle_beta   90.00
_cell.angle_gamma   90.00
#
_symmetry.space_group_name_H-M   'P 1'
#
loop_
_entity.id
_entity.type
_entity.pdbx_description
1 polymer ?
#
loop_
_entity_poly.entity_id
_entity_poly.type
_entity_poly.pdbx_seq_one_letter_code
_entity_poly.pdbx_strand_id
1 'polypeptide(L)'
;MKAPITFLEFLDFKFLESEDLQKIKCIEVPMLQRDYAQGRKSQKDIATKFLNALFQVLEDKKQTLHLDLVYGYQDAEVFKLIDGQQRITTLWLLHFLLFKKAGRLEDIKEVLSHFTYHTRESSKEFCEKLLAEEEEFSLEIKPSEMIEDKEGTFGDAKDRENDPTIKAIVHMLDLLYDALDQKSPQVLENYIEKLRGISFSVINMKKFGLGDDLYIKLNARGKLLSKFEQLKAFIEQAPIDQQWLNVLDNDWSDYFFDSKKPDRFDQRFFHFLHYANAFFALEKLEKEEGTIEQFLDTERTIDHTYRFLQNEENLKVLDCTIQELLPQCQELGFLSINGPSFFEVQRKDSKDRCAQETKLEHKKVAYFFALLALAQIDKQACLEANLQEYARVCKHFVENHLLDSNDDLHGFFDLFKAIAVGVSCKEGFYAFLSQTKPLDTFFHQKVFTLEQRKARLICTDRAWEGILNKTSKHAYLVGYVGFLLDFSRVDGKDNLQKFTDYATLTMEIFNEFFTKKACPLSLLQRALLCFGDYSIDATNQFFGNRHRMGMFRHRQIVFRLFEKEPFEPQKYPKNALHKLLDNLLSVPKGDLAHKMQGIIKNYTSNREQQLVEISWTLTERAWWEQLLLQQKDLFDWINKEEGKECGRIYFLKDKDTQQVLQAHLLPTKKYSEKAFDLLGYALYCCCKQNMDMSLYQISEEYENGKQVRQFSINGFAIFADSQTATITLEHAENEQAPEKFPINLKHGTDVFKELQKAVTRIKKTIKG
;
A
#
# COMPACT_ATOMS: atom_id res chain seq x y z
N MET A 1 2.98 41.83 -2.20
CA MET A 1 2.90 42.00 -0.73
C MET A 1 2.96 43.48 -0.44
N LYS A 2 2.07 44.00 0.41
CA LYS A 2 2.16 45.39 0.88
C LYS A 2 3.41 45.56 1.75
N ALA A 3 3.90 46.79 1.88
CA ALA A 3 5.04 47.12 2.73
C ALA A 3 4.76 46.69 4.19
N PRO A 4 5.80 46.31 4.96
CA PRO A 4 5.68 46.12 6.41
C PRO A 4 5.12 47.39 7.05
N ILE A 5 4.26 47.23 8.04
CA ILE A 5 3.64 48.32 8.79
C ILE A 5 4.05 48.24 10.27
N THR A 6 4.05 49.38 10.94
CA THR A 6 4.23 49.48 12.38
C THR A 6 2.90 49.24 13.12
N PHE A 7 2.97 49.09 14.44
CA PHE A 7 1.78 48.84 15.28
C PHE A 7 0.74 49.98 15.23
N LEU A 8 1.17 51.25 15.32
CA LEU A 8 0.24 52.38 15.22
C LEU A 8 -0.36 52.50 13.81
N GLU A 9 0.43 52.25 12.76
CA GLU A 9 -0.09 52.21 11.38
C GLU A 9 -1.09 51.06 11.16
N PHE A 10 -0.93 49.96 11.88
CA PHE A 10 -1.89 48.86 11.89
C PHE A 10 -3.21 49.27 12.53
N LEU A 11 -3.18 49.92 13.70
CA LEU A 11 -4.36 50.43 14.39
C LEU A 11 -5.04 51.61 13.65
N ASP A 12 -4.29 52.35 12.83
CA ASP A 12 -4.81 53.34 11.88
C ASP A 12 -5.28 52.71 10.55
N PHE A 13 -5.33 51.38 10.45
CA PHE A 13 -5.80 50.62 9.28
C PHE A 13 -5.04 50.89 7.98
N LYS A 14 -3.79 51.41 8.03
CA LYS A 14 -2.99 51.77 6.83
C LYS A 14 -2.59 50.58 5.96
N PHE A 15 -2.88 49.36 6.42
CA PHE A 15 -2.73 48.13 5.65
C PHE A 15 -3.87 47.86 4.66
N LEU A 16 -4.96 48.63 4.70
CA LEU A 16 -6.09 48.54 3.77
C LEU A 16 -5.87 49.43 2.53
N GLU A 17 -6.65 49.24 1.48
CA GLU A 17 -6.67 50.15 0.32
C GLU A 17 -7.63 51.33 0.61
N SER A 18 -7.45 52.46 -0.09
CA SER A 18 -8.16 53.72 0.20
C SER A 18 -9.69 53.60 0.19
N GLU A 19 -10.26 52.63 -0.54
CA GLU A 19 -11.71 52.37 -0.60
C GLU A 19 -12.25 51.57 0.60
N ASP A 20 -11.40 50.84 1.34
CA ASP A 20 -11.75 50.06 2.53
C ASP A 20 -11.42 50.79 3.84
N LEU A 21 -10.53 51.79 3.77
CA LEU A 21 -10.08 52.63 4.89
C LEU A 21 -11.24 53.38 5.58
N GLN A 22 -12.30 53.74 4.84
CA GLN A 22 -13.46 54.45 5.39
C GLN A 22 -14.50 53.53 6.06
N LYS A 23 -14.30 52.21 6.03
CA LYS A 23 -15.30 51.23 6.51
C LYS A 23 -14.92 50.61 7.85
N ILE A 24 -13.63 50.40 8.12
CA ILE A 24 -13.20 49.76 9.38
C ILE A 24 -13.04 50.80 10.48
N LYS A 25 -13.62 50.52 11.64
CA LYS A 25 -13.55 51.35 12.85
C LYS A 25 -12.81 50.68 13.99
N CYS A 26 -12.68 49.35 13.98
CA CYS A 26 -11.92 48.63 15.00
C CYS A 26 -11.29 47.32 14.50
N ILE A 27 -10.25 46.89 15.20
CA ILE A 27 -9.61 45.58 15.12
C ILE A 27 -10.04 44.77 16.33
N GLU A 28 -10.50 43.55 16.09
CA GLU A 28 -11.11 42.70 17.10
C GLU A 28 -10.41 41.35 17.19
N VAL A 29 -10.26 40.85 18.42
CA VAL A 29 -9.91 39.46 18.72
C VAL A 29 -11.20 38.62 18.79
N PRO A 30 -11.50 37.72 17.80
CA PRO A 30 -12.75 36.98 17.70
C PRO A 30 -12.91 35.79 18.67
N MET A 31 -14.12 35.23 18.72
CA MET A 31 -14.59 34.22 19.67
C MET A 31 -13.85 32.87 19.65
N LEU A 32 -13.35 32.41 18.49
CA LEU A 32 -12.82 31.04 18.33
C LEU A 32 -11.44 30.80 19.00
N GLN A 33 -10.91 31.76 19.75
CA GLN A 33 -9.51 31.78 20.20
C GLN A 33 -9.27 31.52 21.68
N ARG A 34 -8.02 31.15 21.97
CA ARG A 34 -7.49 30.86 23.30
C ARG A 34 -7.14 32.14 24.05
N ASP A 35 -7.10 32.08 25.39
CA ASP A 35 -6.67 33.18 26.26
C ASP A 35 -5.36 33.84 25.81
N TYR A 36 -5.07 35.04 26.33
CA TYR A 36 -3.75 35.67 26.23
C TYR A 36 -2.66 34.84 26.96
N ALA A 37 -2.26 33.71 26.38
CA ALA A 37 -1.38 32.72 26.97
C ALA A 37 0.05 33.23 27.15
N GLN A 38 0.52 34.13 26.27
CA GLN A 38 1.86 34.71 26.35
C GLN A 38 2.06 35.51 27.64
N GLY A 39 1.02 36.14 28.17
CA GLY A 39 1.08 36.90 29.42
C GLY A 39 0.98 36.06 30.70
N ARG A 40 0.71 34.76 30.63
CA ARG A 40 0.52 33.91 31.84
C ARG A 40 1.79 33.82 32.67
N LYS A 41 1.65 33.74 34.01
CA LYS A 41 2.77 33.50 34.94
C LYS A 41 3.59 32.26 34.58
N SER A 42 2.92 31.19 34.12
CA SER A 42 3.57 29.94 33.69
C SER A 42 4.37 30.04 32.39
N GLN A 43 4.18 31.11 31.60
CA GLN A 43 4.87 31.35 30.32
C GLN A 43 5.89 32.49 30.41
N LYS A 44 6.37 32.81 31.62
CA LYS A 44 7.31 33.91 31.88
C LYS A 44 8.56 33.86 31.01
N ASP A 45 9.11 32.68 30.72
CA ASP A 45 10.29 32.54 29.85
C ASP A 45 10.01 32.96 28.40
N ILE A 46 8.82 32.63 27.88
CA ILE A 46 8.40 33.00 26.52
C ILE A 46 8.14 34.51 26.46
N ALA A 47 7.42 35.04 27.44
CA ALA A 47 7.19 36.49 27.58
C ALA A 47 8.51 37.25 27.61
N THR A 48 9.44 36.84 28.46
CA THR A 48 10.75 37.49 28.64
C THR A 48 11.59 37.44 27.36
N LYS A 49 11.62 36.31 26.65
CA LYS A 49 12.31 36.21 25.35
C LYS A 49 11.74 37.16 24.32
N PHE A 50 10.41 37.27 24.25
CA PHE A 50 9.75 38.19 23.32
C PHE A 50 10.01 39.66 23.68
N LEU A 51 9.84 40.03 24.96
CA LEU A 51 10.16 41.38 25.43
C LEU A 51 11.63 41.74 25.16
N ASN A 52 12.57 40.83 25.44
CA ASN A 52 13.99 41.04 25.13
C ASN A 52 14.22 41.34 23.64
N ALA A 53 13.51 40.68 22.74
CA ALA A 53 13.60 40.97 21.30
C ALA A 53 13.08 42.38 20.95
N LEU A 54 11.99 42.83 21.59
CA LEU A 54 11.47 44.19 21.43
C LEU A 54 12.45 45.23 21.99
N PHE A 55 12.91 45.04 23.23
CA PHE A 55 13.83 45.97 23.90
C PHE A 55 15.21 46.02 23.25
N GLN A 56 15.68 44.96 22.58
CA GLN A 56 16.88 45.03 21.75
C GLN A 56 16.77 46.11 20.65
N VAL A 57 15.58 46.33 20.09
CA VAL A 57 15.36 47.42 19.13
C VAL A 57 15.35 48.78 19.83
N LEU A 58 14.61 48.88 20.94
CA LEU A 58 14.50 50.13 21.71
C LEU A 58 15.87 50.59 22.27
N GLU A 59 16.75 49.66 22.61
CA GLU A 59 18.08 49.92 23.17
C GLU A 59 19.20 50.05 22.11
N ASP A 60 18.89 50.19 20.81
CA ASP A 60 19.87 50.23 19.71
C ASP A 60 20.78 48.99 19.57
N LYS A 61 20.44 47.89 20.23
CA LYS A 61 21.15 46.61 20.05
C LYS A 61 20.79 45.94 18.71
N LYS A 62 19.66 46.34 18.11
CA LYS A 62 19.17 45.86 16.81
C LYS A 62 18.48 47.00 16.06
N GLN A 63 18.74 47.16 14.76
CA GLN A 63 18.15 48.26 13.98
C GLN A 63 16.66 48.07 13.69
N THR A 64 16.22 46.86 13.34
CA THR A 64 14.83 46.56 13.02
C THR A 64 14.42 45.17 13.50
N LEU A 65 13.13 44.99 13.78
CA LEU A 65 12.52 43.70 14.10
C LEU A 65 11.25 43.53 13.28
N HIS A 66 11.27 42.54 12.40
CA HIS A 66 10.08 42.10 11.69
C HIS A 66 9.42 40.96 12.48
N LEU A 67 8.16 41.12 12.86
CA LEU A 67 7.36 40.18 13.65
C LEU A 67 6.52 39.23 12.77
N ASP A 68 7.00 38.98 11.55
CA ASP A 68 6.38 38.16 10.52
C ASP A 68 4.95 38.60 10.17
N LEU A 69 4.02 37.63 10.05
CA LEU A 69 2.69 37.84 9.52
C LEU A 69 1.64 38.05 10.61
N VAL A 70 0.71 38.96 10.34
CA VAL A 70 -0.57 39.13 11.04
C VAL A 70 -1.65 39.00 9.99
N TYR A 71 -2.68 38.19 10.21
CA TYR A 71 -3.75 38.06 9.23
C TYR A 71 -5.11 37.95 9.88
N GLY A 72 -6.09 38.42 9.14
CA GLY A 72 -7.46 38.57 9.59
C GLY A 72 -8.38 38.84 8.41
N TYR A 73 -9.64 39.07 8.69
CA TYR A 73 -10.63 39.36 7.67
C TYR A 73 -11.51 40.52 8.07
N GLN A 74 -11.97 41.26 7.07
CA GLN A 74 -12.89 42.36 7.27
C GLN A 74 -14.34 41.87 7.26
N ASP A 75 -15.01 42.05 8.39
CA ASP A 75 -16.43 41.80 8.59
C ASP A 75 -17.12 43.12 8.97
N ALA A 76 -17.96 43.63 8.07
CA ALA A 76 -18.57 44.96 8.16
C ALA A 76 -17.55 46.07 8.52
N GLU A 77 -17.69 46.68 9.70
CA GLU A 77 -16.84 47.76 10.22
C GLU A 77 -15.69 47.26 11.12
N VAL A 78 -15.46 45.95 11.19
CA VAL A 78 -14.50 45.32 12.10
C VAL A 78 -13.47 44.48 11.33
N PHE A 79 -12.19 44.58 11.69
CA PHE A 79 -11.16 43.67 11.24
C PHE A 79 -10.91 42.59 12.29
N LYS A 80 -11.40 41.38 12.04
CA LYS A 80 -11.25 40.24 12.95
C LYS A 80 -9.89 39.58 12.75
N LEU A 81 -9.05 39.59 13.79
CA LEU A 81 -7.73 38.96 13.80
C LEU A 81 -7.87 37.43 13.83
N ILE A 82 -7.30 36.73 12.87
CA ILE A 82 -7.22 35.26 12.90
C ILE A 82 -5.92 34.82 13.59
N ASP A 83 -4.80 35.47 13.28
CA ASP A 83 -3.49 35.18 13.87
C ASP A 83 -2.70 36.47 14.18
N GLY A 84 -1.71 36.37 15.07
CA GLY A 84 -0.89 37.49 15.54
C GLY A 84 -1.37 38.15 16.82
N GLN A 85 -2.45 37.64 17.41
CA GLN A 85 -3.19 38.29 18.50
C GLN A 85 -2.39 38.48 19.79
N GLN A 86 -1.60 37.47 20.17
CA GLN A 86 -0.74 37.55 21.34
C GLN A 86 0.29 38.67 21.14
N ARG A 87 0.91 38.73 19.95
CA ARG A 87 1.87 39.78 19.56
C ARG A 87 1.22 41.17 19.59
N ILE A 88 0.03 41.31 18.99
CA ILE A 88 -0.73 42.57 18.96
C ILE A 88 -1.11 43.02 20.38
N THR A 89 -1.56 42.10 21.24
CA THR A 89 -1.90 42.39 22.64
C THR A 89 -0.66 42.84 23.42
N THR A 90 0.49 42.16 23.28
CA THR A 90 1.73 42.60 23.93
C THR A 90 2.20 43.97 23.43
N LEU A 91 2.11 44.23 22.13
CA LEU A 91 2.46 45.53 21.55
C LEU A 91 1.53 46.63 22.07
N TRP A 92 0.23 46.37 22.16
CA TRP A 92 -0.74 47.30 22.75
C TRP A 92 -0.36 47.68 24.19
N LEU A 93 -0.04 46.68 25.03
CA LEU A 93 0.38 46.91 26.42
C LEU A 93 1.70 47.68 26.53
N LEU A 94 2.67 47.37 25.65
CA LEU A 94 3.95 48.10 25.59
C LEU A 94 3.72 49.58 25.22
N HIS A 95 2.89 49.86 24.21
CA HIS A 95 2.61 51.24 23.79
C HIS A 95 1.86 52.01 24.87
N PHE A 96 0.84 51.41 25.48
CA PHE A 96 0.11 52.00 26.60
C PHE A 96 1.06 52.42 27.73
N LEU A 97 1.86 51.47 28.23
CA LEU A 97 2.70 51.72 29.39
C LEU A 97 3.87 52.67 29.09
N LEU A 98 4.50 52.55 27.92
CA LEU A 98 5.62 53.41 27.52
C LEU A 98 5.18 54.86 27.35
N PHE A 99 4.07 55.11 26.64
CA PHE A 99 3.58 56.47 26.42
C PHE A 99 3.00 57.10 27.68
N LYS A 100 2.36 56.31 28.56
CA LYS A 100 1.93 56.78 29.88
C LYS A 100 3.12 57.22 30.73
N LYS A 101 4.20 56.43 30.77
CA LYS A 101 5.43 56.76 31.51
C LYS A 101 6.16 57.99 30.95
N ALA A 102 6.04 58.25 29.64
CA ALA A 102 6.57 59.45 28.99
C ALA A 102 5.65 60.68 29.11
N GLY A 103 4.43 60.55 29.67
CA GLY A 103 3.46 61.64 29.74
C GLY A 103 2.85 62.02 28.38
N ARG A 104 2.84 61.09 27.41
CA ARG A 104 2.41 61.32 26.02
C ARG A 104 1.28 60.39 25.59
N LEU A 105 0.58 59.73 26.52
CA LEU A 105 -0.48 58.78 26.20
C LEU A 105 -1.58 59.41 25.33
N GLU A 106 -1.87 60.69 25.53
CA GLU A 106 -2.86 61.45 24.74
C GLU A 106 -2.54 61.46 23.24
N ASP A 107 -1.26 61.34 22.84
CA ASP A 107 -0.84 61.31 21.43
C ASP A 107 -1.35 60.06 20.69
N ILE A 108 -1.65 58.97 21.41
CA ILE A 108 -2.02 57.67 20.83
C ILE A 108 -3.32 57.09 21.41
N LYS A 109 -3.97 57.79 22.35
CA LYS A 109 -5.16 57.29 23.08
C LYS A 109 -6.31 56.94 22.15
N GLU A 110 -6.59 57.80 21.17
CA GLU A 110 -7.60 57.56 20.12
C GLU A 110 -7.25 56.30 19.30
N VAL A 111 -6.00 56.18 18.84
CA VAL A 111 -5.54 55.05 18.03
C VAL A 111 -5.59 53.72 18.79
N LEU A 112 -5.24 53.72 20.08
CA LEU A 112 -5.32 52.53 20.95
C LEU A 112 -6.76 52.05 21.17
N SER A 113 -7.75 52.95 21.08
CA SER A 113 -9.18 52.62 21.21
C SER A 113 -9.71 51.79 20.05
N HIS A 114 -9.00 51.75 18.92
CA HIS A 114 -9.36 50.90 17.78
C HIS A 114 -9.11 49.41 18.01
N PHE A 115 -8.54 48.98 19.14
CA PHE A 115 -8.29 47.57 19.47
C PHE A 115 -9.23 47.07 20.56
N THR A 116 -9.94 45.97 20.33
CA THR A 116 -10.95 45.43 21.27
C THR A 116 -11.06 43.89 21.26
N TYR A 117 -11.78 43.33 22.24
CA TYR A 117 -12.11 41.92 22.37
C TYR A 117 -13.62 41.70 22.15
N HIS A 118 -14.06 40.63 21.45
CA HIS A 118 -15.48 40.45 21.09
C HIS A 118 -16.39 39.94 22.23
N THR A 119 -16.13 38.74 22.77
CA THR A 119 -17.10 37.98 23.59
C THR A 119 -16.71 37.75 25.04
N ARG A 120 -15.54 38.21 25.47
CA ARG A 120 -15.23 38.34 26.91
C ARG A 120 -15.51 39.76 27.32
N GLU A 121 -16.75 40.00 27.72
CA GLU A 121 -17.20 41.30 28.23
C GLU A 121 -16.23 41.82 29.29
N SER A 122 -15.76 40.95 30.18
CA SER A 122 -14.70 41.21 31.18
C SER A 122 -13.38 41.74 30.61
N SER A 123 -12.76 41.03 29.65
CA SER A 123 -11.47 41.42 29.06
C SER A 123 -11.60 42.68 28.20
N LYS A 124 -12.72 42.81 27.48
CA LYS A 124 -13.06 43.99 26.70
C LYS A 124 -13.17 45.22 27.61
N GLU A 125 -14.04 45.12 28.62
CA GLU A 125 -14.28 46.16 29.60
C GLU A 125 -13.00 46.55 30.33
N PHE A 126 -12.16 45.58 30.70
CA PHE A 126 -10.87 45.83 31.33
C PHE A 126 -9.96 46.71 30.45
N CYS A 127 -9.79 46.38 29.16
CA CYS A 127 -8.97 47.17 28.24
C CYS A 127 -9.55 48.57 27.97
N GLU A 128 -10.88 48.68 27.85
CA GLU A 128 -11.57 49.96 27.67
C GLU A 128 -11.41 50.87 28.89
N LYS A 129 -11.62 50.32 30.11
CA LYS A 129 -11.42 51.03 31.37
C LYS A 129 -9.96 51.42 31.61
N LEU A 130 -9.01 50.56 31.23
CA LEU A 130 -7.58 50.88 31.35
C LEU A 130 -7.19 52.12 30.53
N LEU A 131 -7.83 52.36 29.39
CA LEU A 131 -7.64 53.58 28.59
C LEU A 131 -8.47 54.76 29.10
N ALA A 132 -9.74 54.54 29.47
CA ALA A 132 -10.65 55.60 29.89
C ALA A 132 -10.24 56.22 31.23
N GLU A 133 -9.87 55.37 32.19
CA GLU A 133 -9.51 55.73 33.57
C GLU A 133 -7.99 55.81 33.75
N GLU A 134 -7.24 56.14 32.68
CA GLU A 134 -5.77 56.16 32.71
C GLU A 134 -5.17 57.16 33.71
N GLU A 135 -5.90 58.23 34.05
CA GLU A 135 -5.53 59.19 35.11
C GLU A 135 -5.45 58.51 36.49
N GLU A 136 -6.33 57.54 36.75
CA GLU A 136 -6.34 56.74 37.99
C GLU A 136 -5.27 55.64 37.97
N PHE A 137 -4.62 55.38 36.83
CA PHE A 137 -3.56 54.37 36.71
C PHE A 137 -2.19 54.97 37.06
N SER A 138 -1.85 54.96 38.35
CA SER A 138 -0.54 55.43 38.84
C SER A 138 0.58 54.44 38.55
N LEU A 139 1.75 54.98 38.20
CA LEU A 139 2.99 54.22 37.97
C LEU A 139 4.00 54.39 39.13
N GLU A 140 3.55 54.87 40.29
CA GLU A 140 4.38 54.94 41.51
C GLU A 140 4.57 53.57 42.18
N ILE A 141 3.60 52.68 41.98
CA ILE A 141 3.61 51.28 42.43
C ILE A 141 3.46 50.35 41.23
N LYS A 142 3.62 49.05 41.47
CA LYS A 142 3.58 48.04 40.41
C LYS A 142 2.17 47.96 39.79
N PRO A 143 2.00 47.73 38.47
CA PRO A 143 0.67 47.62 37.84
C PRO A 143 -0.29 46.64 38.52
N SER A 144 0.18 45.46 38.95
CA SER A 144 -0.64 44.52 39.71
C SER A 144 -1.16 45.10 41.02
N GLU A 145 -0.29 45.74 41.81
CA GLU A 145 -0.65 46.39 43.08
C GLU A 145 -1.58 47.58 42.86
N MET A 146 -1.35 48.37 41.81
CA MET A 146 -2.18 49.51 41.44
C MET A 146 -3.60 49.11 41.07
N ILE A 147 -3.72 48.05 40.27
CA ILE A 147 -5.01 47.52 39.85
C ILE A 147 -5.75 46.89 41.04
N GLU A 148 -5.03 46.30 42.00
CA GLU A 148 -5.62 45.79 43.24
C GLU A 148 -6.12 46.92 44.16
N ASP A 149 -5.34 48.00 44.35
CA ASP A 149 -5.69 49.15 45.20
C ASP A 149 -6.90 49.94 44.70
N LYS A 150 -7.07 50.05 43.37
CA LYS A 150 -8.23 50.70 42.72
C LYS A 150 -9.31 49.69 42.33
N GLU A 151 -9.78 48.94 43.33
CA GLU A 151 -10.85 47.95 43.15
C GLU A 151 -12.11 48.58 42.52
N GLY A 152 -12.59 47.98 41.42
CA GLY A 152 -13.78 48.42 40.69
C GLY A 152 -13.53 49.44 39.57
N THR A 153 -12.41 50.18 39.61
CA THR A 153 -12.07 51.19 38.57
C THR A 153 -11.74 50.54 37.23
N PHE A 154 -11.03 49.41 37.23
CA PHE A 154 -10.58 48.72 36.02
C PHE A 154 -11.40 47.46 35.68
N GLY A 155 -12.64 47.35 36.17
CA GLY A 155 -13.54 46.20 35.95
C GLY A 155 -13.96 45.50 37.25
N ASP A 156 -14.86 44.50 37.14
CA ASP A 156 -15.34 43.73 38.30
C ASP A 156 -14.18 42.95 38.96
N ALA A 157 -14.14 42.94 40.29
CA ALA A 157 -13.20 42.15 41.08
C ALA A 157 -13.25 40.65 40.76
N LYS A 158 -14.46 40.11 40.52
CA LYS A 158 -14.65 38.70 40.15
C LYS A 158 -14.07 38.37 38.80
N ASP A 159 -14.13 39.29 37.84
CA ASP A 159 -13.59 39.09 36.52
C ASP A 159 -12.06 39.13 36.52
N ARG A 160 -11.46 39.99 37.34
CA ARG A 160 -10.01 40.01 37.56
C ARG A 160 -9.52 38.69 38.19
N GLU A 161 -10.30 38.11 39.11
CA GLU A 161 -9.97 36.84 39.76
C GLU A 161 -10.27 35.61 38.90
N ASN A 162 -11.16 35.69 37.90
CA ASN A 162 -11.58 34.51 37.13
C ASN A 162 -11.17 34.53 35.66
N ASP A 163 -10.97 35.69 35.04
CA ASP A 163 -10.59 35.79 33.62
C ASP A 163 -9.07 35.56 33.44
N PRO A 164 -8.67 34.46 32.78
CA PRO A 164 -7.26 34.15 32.56
C PRO A 164 -6.55 35.16 31.64
N THR A 165 -7.28 35.89 30.80
CA THR A 165 -6.70 36.94 29.93
C THR A 165 -6.37 38.18 30.75
N ILE A 166 -7.26 38.63 31.65
CA ILE A 166 -6.99 39.77 32.54
C ILE A 166 -5.77 39.47 33.41
N LYS A 167 -5.71 38.28 34.03
CA LYS A 167 -4.54 37.86 34.83
C LYS A 167 -3.23 37.90 34.02
N ALA A 168 -3.28 37.49 32.76
CA ALA A 168 -2.13 37.50 31.87
C ALA A 168 -1.74 38.91 31.42
N ILE A 169 -2.71 39.79 31.20
CA ILE A 169 -2.48 41.22 30.91
C ILE A 169 -1.79 41.89 32.10
N VAL A 170 -2.31 41.73 33.31
CA VAL A 170 -1.73 42.30 34.55
C VAL A 170 -0.29 41.82 34.74
N HIS A 171 -0.03 40.52 34.60
CA HIS A 171 1.33 39.99 34.72
C HIS A 171 2.27 40.49 33.60
N MET A 172 1.78 40.69 32.36
CA MET A 172 2.60 41.28 31.30
C MET A 172 2.90 42.75 31.56
N LEU A 173 1.95 43.53 32.09
CA LEU A 173 2.16 44.92 32.51
C LEU A 173 3.25 45.01 33.58
N ASP A 174 3.25 44.10 34.56
CA ASP A 174 4.32 43.99 35.55
C ASP A 174 5.69 43.77 34.92
N LEU A 175 5.81 42.85 33.95
CA LEU A 175 7.08 42.58 33.26
C LEU A 175 7.56 43.79 32.45
N LEU A 176 6.63 44.49 31.79
CA LEU A 176 6.92 45.72 31.04
C LEU A 176 7.32 46.87 31.97
N TYR A 177 6.65 46.99 33.12
CA TYR A 177 6.96 47.97 34.15
C TYR A 177 8.38 47.77 34.67
N ASP A 178 8.72 46.53 35.04
CA ASP A 178 10.06 46.15 35.51
C ASP A 178 11.13 46.44 34.42
N ALA A 179 10.82 46.19 33.14
CA ALA A 179 11.74 46.47 32.02
C ALA A 179 11.92 47.97 31.73
N LEU A 180 10.92 48.79 32.06
CA LEU A 180 10.93 50.24 31.91
C LEU A 180 11.38 50.97 33.19
N ASP A 181 11.70 50.25 34.26
CA ASP A 181 12.07 50.85 35.54
C ASP A 181 13.38 51.65 35.46
N GLN A 182 13.46 52.74 36.24
CA GLN A 182 14.63 53.63 36.36
C GLN A 182 15.15 54.26 35.05
N LYS A 183 14.35 54.30 33.98
CA LYS A 183 14.71 54.98 32.73
C LYS A 183 14.42 56.48 32.82
N SER A 184 15.36 57.33 32.40
CA SER A 184 15.14 58.78 32.36
C SER A 184 14.12 59.18 31.28
N PRO A 185 13.45 60.33 31.39
CA PRO A 185 12.52 60.82 30.36
C PRO A 185 13.13 60.85 28.96
N GLN A 186 14.43 61.21 28.81
CA GLN A 186 15.09 61.20 27.50
C GLN A 186 15.22 59.79 26.91
N VAL A 187 15.41 58.76 27.75
CA VAL A 187 15.48 57.36 27.29
C VAL A 187 14.11 56.87 26.84
N LEU A 188 13.04 57.27 27.53
CA LEU A 188 11.67 56.92 27.15
C LEU A 188 11.28 57.55 25.81
N GLU A 189 11.61 58.83 25.58
CA GLU A 189 11.41 59.48 24.28
C GLU A 189 12.17 58.77 23.16
N ASN A 190 13.42 58.39 23.41
CA ASN A 190 14.22 57.63 22.44
C ASN A 190 13.60 56.24 22.14
N TYR A 191 13.01 55.58 23.14
CA TYR A 191 12.29 54.32 22.91
C TYR A 191 11.04 54.54 22.06
N ILE A 192 10.30 55.62 22.29
CA ILE A 192 9.11 55.97 21.48
C ILE A 192 9.49 56.15 20.01
N GLU A 193 10.57 56.87 19.70
CA GLU A 193 11.02 57.07 18.32
C GLU A 193 11.39 55.75 17.62
N LYS A 194 11.96 54.80 18.38
CA LYS A 194 12.43 53.50 17.86
C LYS A 194 11.37 52.43 17.72
N LEU A 195 10.16 52.65 18.22
CA LEU A 195 9.03 51.75 17.95
C LEU A 195 8.77 51.59 16.44
N ARG A 196 9.17 52.58 15.62
CA ARG A 196 9.16 52.50 14.15
C ARG A 196 10.04 51.39 13.56
N GLY A 197 11.03 50.92 14.32
CA GLY A 197 11.87 49.79 13.95
C GLY A 197 11.18 48.42 14.09
N ILE A 198 10.01 48.35 14.73
CA ILE A 198 9.22 47.13 14.92
C ILE A 198 8.07 47.11 13.91
N SER A 199 8.07 46.13 13.01
CA SER A 199 7.08 46.02 11.93
C SER A 199 6.57 44.59 11.74
N PHE A 200 5.44 44.44 11.06
CA PHE A 200 4.90 43.16 10.61
C PHE A 200 4.17 43.33 9.28
N SER A 201 3.90 42.21 8.60
CA SER A 201 3.15 42.21 7.34
C SER A 201 1.72 41.74 7.57
N VAL A 202 0.74 42.52 7.07
CA VAL A 202 -0.68 42.21 7.24
C VAL A 202 -1.30 41.60 5.99
N ILE A 203 -2.07 40.52 6.16
CA ILE A 203 -2.84 39.88 5.10
C ILE A 203 -4.33 39.96 5.43
N ASN A 204 -5.09 40.65 4.58
CA ASN A 204 -6.56 40.62 4.63
C ASN A 204 -7.07 39.42 3.80
N MET A 205 -7.62 38.41 4.48
CA MET A 205 -8.03 37.14 3.88
C MET A 205 -9.25 37.25 2.96
N LYS A 206 -10.07 38.29 3.11
CA LYS A 206 -11.24 38.55 2.24
C LYS A 206 -10.86 38.66 0.77
N LYS A 207 -9.64 39.16 0.47
CA LYS A 207 -9.10 39.27 -0.90
C LYS A 207 -8.84 37.93 -1.59
N PHE A 208 -8.80 36.83 -0.85
CA PHE A 208 -8.53 35.49 -1.37
C PHE A 208 -9.80 34.64 -1.54
N GLY A 209 -11.00 35.18 -1.29
CA GLY A 209 -12.25 34.42 -1.32
C GLY A 209 -12.37 33.39 -0.19
N LEU A 210 -11.55 33.52 0.85
CA LEU A 210 -11.44 32.62 1.99
C LEU A 210 -12.11 33.29 3.20
N GLY A 211 -13.43 33.13 3.32
CA GLY A 211 -14.21 33.48 4.52
C GLY A 211 -14.12 32.41 5.62
N ASP A 212 -15.05 32.47 6.59
CA ASP A 212 -15.12 31.75 7.89
C ASP A 212 -14.72 30.24 7.90
N ASP A 213 -14.70 29.58 6.74
CA ASP A 213 -14.35 28.16 6.54
C ASP A 213 -12.88 27.79 6.78
N LEU A 214 -11.96 28.75 6.89
CA LEU A 214 -10.52 28.44 6.99
C LEU A 214 -10.12 27.92 8.38
N TYR A 215 -10.79 28.37 9.44
CA TYR A 215 -10.47 27.96 10.82
C TYR A 215 -10.80 26.49 11.09
N ILE A 216 -11.81 25.95 10.40
CA ILE A 216 -12.17 24.53 10.48
C ILE A 216 -11.18 23.67 9.69
N LYS A 217 -10.35 24.26 8.83
CA LYS A 217 -9.52 23.50 7.88
C LYS A 217 -8.02 23.66 8.09
N LEU A 218 -7.53 24.40 9.10
CA LEU A 218 -6.10 24.53 9.39
C LEU A 218 -5.75 23.97 10.78
N ASN A 219 -4.66 23.21 10.89
CA ASN A 219 -4.14 22.74 12.17
C ASN A 219 -3.33 23.83 12.90
N ALA A 220 -2.94 23.55 14.15
CA ALA A 220 -2.16 24.45 15.01
C ALA A 220 -0.79 24.88 14.42
N ARG A 221 -0.36 24.28 13.30
CA ARG A 221 0.86 24.61 12.55
C ARG A 221 0.59 25.42 11.27
N GLY A 222 -0.66 25.81 11.01
CA GLY A 222 -1.07 26.57 9.82
C GLY A 222 -1.11 25.74 8.53
N LYS A 223 -1.15 24.40 8.62
CA LYS A 223 -1.34 23.51 7.46
C LYS A 223 -2.80 23.08 7.37
N LEU A 224 -3.25 22.71 6.16
CA LEU A 224 -4.55 22.07 5.99
C LEU A 224 -4.68 20.86 6.92
N LEU A 225 -5.85 20.69 7.55
CA LEU A 225 -6.13 19.51 8.38
C LEU A 225 -5.92 18.27 7.53
N SER A 226 -5.11 17.34 8.03
CA SER A 226 -5.01 16.01 7.44
C SER A 226 -6.35 15.28 7.55
N LYS A 227 -6.54 14.23 6.74
CA LYS A 227 -7.76 13.41 6.83
C LYS A 227 -7.92 12.76 8.21
N PHE A 228 -6.82 12.44 8.86
CA PHE A 228 -6.84 11.98 10.24
C PHE A 228 -7.36 13.08 11.17
N GLU A 229 -6.81 14.30 11.11
CA GLU A 229 -7.25 15.40 11.96
C GLU A 229 -8.74 15.74 11.75
N GLN A 230 -9.22 15.70 10.50
CA GLN A 230 -10.64 15.88 10.18
C GLN A 230 -11.51 14.76 10.78
N LEU A 231 -11.08 13.51 10.63
CA LEU A 231 -11.81 12.35 11.15
C LEU A 231 -11.83 12.32 12.68
N LYS A 232 -10.71 12.68 13.31
CA LYS A 232 -10.59 12.80 14.76
C LYS A 232 -11.55 13.87 15.29
N ALA A 233 -11.56 15.05 14.68
CA ALA A 233 -12.49 16.11 15.04
C ALA A 233 -13.96 15.68 14.88
N PHE A 234 -14.28 14.87 13.86
CA PHE A 234 -15.62 14.30 13.70
C PHE A 234 -15.98 13.33 14.84
N ILE A 235 -15.05 12.47 15.28
CA ILE A 235 -15.27 11.57 16.42
C ILE A 235 -15.53 12.39 17.70
N GLU A 236 -14.72 13.42 17.96
CA GLU A 236 -14.82 14.31 19.13
C GLU A 236 -16.13 15.12 19.20
N GLN A 237 -16.85 15.31 18.08
CA GLN A 237 -18.12 16.03 18.05
C GLN A 237 -19.29 15.24 18.67
N ALA A 238 -19.17 13.92 18.82
CA ALA A 238 -20.19 13.09 19.44
C ALA A 238 -20.03 13.05 20.97
N PRO A 239 -21.12 12.79 21.73
CA PRO A 239 -21.08 12.66 23.18
C PRO A 239 -20.47 11.30 23.59
N ILE A 240 -19.17 11.13 23.32
CA ILE A 240 -18.38 9.94 23.67
C ILE A 240 -17.77 10.17 25.06
N ASP A 241 -17.67 9.10 25.87
CA ASP A 241 -16.97 9.15 27.15
C ASP A 241 -15.54 9.74 27.01
N GLN A 242 -15.19 10.66 27.89
CA GLN A 242 -13.88 11.31 27.96
C GLN A 242 -12.73 10.30 28.06
N GLN A 243 -12.97 9.12 28.65
CA GLN A 243 -12.01 8.02 28.66
C GLN A 243 -11.56 7.64 27.24
N TRP A 244 -12.48 7.49 26.30
CA TRP A 244 -12.16 7.10 24.92
C TRP A 244 -11.41 8.19 24.18
N LEU A 245 -11.74 9.46 24.43
CA LEU A 245 -11.00 10.59 23.87
C LEU A 245 -9.55 10.59 24.37
N ASN A 246 -9.34 10.30 25.65
CA ASN A 246 -7.99 10.19 26.22
C ASN A 246 -7.20 9.00 25.64
N VAL A 247 -7.86 7.85 25.44
CA VAL A 247 -7.26 6.66 24.82
C VAL A 247 -6.87 6.92 23.36
N LEU A 248 -7.75 7.59 22.60
CA LEU A 248 -7.49 8.04 21.23
C LEU A 248 -6.28 8.98 21.16
N ASP A 249 -6.19 9.93 22.09
CA ASP A 249 -5.16 10.96 22.13
C ASP A 249 -3.79 10.44 22.54
N ASN A 250 -3.75 9.49 23.47
CA ASN A 250 -2.51 8.99 24.05
C ASN A 250 -2.19 7.59 23.51
N ASP A 251 -2.88 6.56 23.99
CA ASP A 251 -2.48 5.17 23.77
C ASP A 251 -2.50 4.77 22.29
N TRP A 252 -3.53 5.16 21.54
CA TRP A 252 -3.62 4.86 20.11
C TRP A 252 -2.61 5.68 19.32
N SER A 253 -2.42 6.96 19.67
CA SER A 253 -1.40 7.81 19.06
C SER A 253 0.00 7.23 19.24
N ASP A 254 0.33 6.74 20.44
CA ASP A 254 1.63 6.13 20.74
C ASP A 254 1.91 4.90 19.87
N TYR A 255 0.89 4.07 19.59
CA TYR A 255 1.05 2.93 18.70
C TYR A 255 1.40 3.33 17.26
N PHE A 256 0.73 4.35 16.71
CA PHE A 256 0.94 4.78 15.32
C PHE A 256 2.17 5.67 15.13
N PHE A 257 2.65 6.28 16.21
CA PHE A 257 3.82 7.15 16.19
C PHE A 257 5.12 6.36 15.97
N ASP A 258 5.93 6.85 15.05
CA ASP A 258 7.26 6.30 14.76
C ASP A 258 8.23 7.46 14.57
N SER A 259 9.19 7.58 15.48
CA SER A 259 10.17 8.66 15.50
C SER A 259 11.02 8.72 14.22
N LYS A 260 11.15 7.60 13.49
CA LYS A 260 11.89 7.54 12.21
C LYS A 260 11.07 8.04 11.02
N LYS A 261 9.74 8.01 11.12
CA LYS A 261 8.79 8.41 10.07
C LYS A 261 7.59 9.17 10.64
N PRO A 262 7.80 10.32 11.31
CA PRO A 262 6.73 11.07 11.94
C PRO A 262 5.72 11.63 10.93
N ASP A 263 6.12 11.80 9.66
CA ASP A 263 5.25 12.21 8.55
C ASP A 263 4.19 11.16 8.18
N ARG A 264 4.34 9.91 8.64
CA ARG A 264 3.41 8.81 8.35
C ARG A 264 2.36 8.58 9.43
N PHE A 265 2.47 9.29 10.56
CA PHE A 265 1.55 9.19 11.68
C PHE A 265 0.08 9.34 11.23
N ASP A 266 -0.27 10.50 10.67
CA ASP A 266 -1.63 10.80 10.19
C ASP A 266 -2.12 9.76 9.17
N GLN A 267 -1.26 9.32 8.25
CA GLN A 267 -1.62 8.34 7.21
C GLN A 267 -1.99 6.99 7.83
N ARG A 268 -1.16 6.47 8.74
CA ARG A 268 -1.38 5.16 9.37
C ARG A 268 -2.64 5.17 10.21
N PHE A 269 -2.82 6.23 11.01
CA PHE A 269 -3.95 6.36 11.91
C PHE A 269 -5.26 6.55 11.13
N PHE A 270 -5.24 7.40 10.09
CA PHE A 270 -6.39 7.55 9.19
C PHE A 270 -6.81 6.22 8.56
N HIS A 271 -5.88 5.44 7.99
CA HIS A 271 -6.25 4.16 7.38
C HIS A 271 -6.81 3.16 8.39
N PHE A 272 -6.25 3.09 9.60
CA PHE A 272 -6.80 2.25 10.66
C PHE A 272 -8.26 2.59 10.93
N LEU A 273 -8.57 3.86 11.22
CA LEU A 273 -9.93 4.31 11.52
C LEU A 273 -10.86 4.19 10.31
N HIS A 274 -10.39 4.53 9.11
CA HIS A 274 -11.17 4.48 7.89
C HIS A 274 -11.64 3.06 7.54
N TYR A 275 -10.72 2.09 7.49
CA TYR A 275 -11.10 0.71 7.18
C TYR A 275 -11.82 0.03 8.34
N ALA A 276 -11.60 0.46 9.59
CA ALA A 276 -12.42 0.04 10.73
C ALA A 276 -13.87 0.51 10.58
N ASN A 277 -14.07 1.78 10.22
CA ASN A 277 -15.40 2.30 9.92
C ASN A 277 -16.06 1.52 8.79
N ALA A 278 -15.32 1.20 7.73
CA ALA A 278 -15.84 0.37 6.64
C ALA A 278 -16.30 -1.00 7.14
N PHE A 279 -15.49 -1.68 7.97
CA PHE A 279 -15.87 -2.96 8.58
C PHE A 279 -17.18 -2.86 9.40
N PHE A 280 -17.31 -1.85 10.26
CA PHE A 280 -18.53 -1.65 11.06
C PHE A 280 -19.73 -1.25 10.20
N ALA A 281 -19.52 -0.50 9.12
CA ALA A 281 -20.57 -0.15 8.17
C ALA A 281 -21.11 -1.38 7.44
N LEU A 282 -20.23 -2.30 7.02
CA LEU A 282 -20.62 -3.56 6.39
C LEU A 282 -21.52 -4.40 7.30
N GLU A 283 -21.28 -4.38 8.62
CA GLU A 283 -22.13 -5.08 9.61
C GLU A 283 -23.56 -4.52 9.71
N LYS A 284 -23.79 -3.29 9.25
CA LYS A 284 -25.10 -2.62 9.26
C LYS A 284 -25.69 -2.42 7.87
N LEU A 285 -25.01 -2.85 6.81
CA LEU A 285 -25.33 -2.50 5.42
C LEU A 285 -26.69 -3.03 4.96
N GLU A 286 -27.17 -4.15 5.49
CA GLU A 286 -28.52 -4.64 5.22
C GLU A 286 -29.65 -3.75 5.82
N LYS A 287 -29.30 -2.83 6.73
CA LYS A 287 -30.24 -1.99 7.49
C LYS A 287 -30.09 -0.50 7.20
N GLU A 288 -29.07 -0.08 6.46
CA GLU A 288 -28.70 1.32 6.27
C GLU A 288 -28.37 1.63 4.80
N GLU A 289 -28.54 2.89 4.38
CA GLU A 289 -28.21 3.33 3.01
C GLU A 289 -26.69 3.46 2.81
N GLY A 290 -26.15 2.83 1.74
CA GLY A 290 -24.76 2.96 1.33
C GLY A 290 -24.29 1.83 0.39
N THR A 291 -23.13 2.02 -0.25
CA THR A 291 -22.45 0.99 -1.06
C THR A 291 -21.06 0.69 -0.50
N ILE A 292 -20.54 -0.52 -0.75
CA ILE A 292 -19.19 -0.88 -0.30
C ILE A 292 -18.12 0.04 -0.90
N GLU A 293 -18.30 0.48 -2.15
CA GLU A 293 -17.42 1.44 -2.82
C GLU A 293 -17.33 2.75 -2.04
N GLN A 294 -18.47 3.26 -1.56
CA GLN A 294 -18.51 4.48 -0.76
C GLN A 294 -17.81 4.32 0.59
N PHE A 295 -17.87 3.15 1.22
CA PHE A 295 -17.21 2.92 2.51
C PHE A 295 -15.70 2.72 2.41
N LEU A 296 -15.22 2.20 1.27
CA LEU A 296 -13.80 1.95 1.03
C LEU A 296 -13.05 3.10 0.34
N ASP A 297 -13.76 4.14 -0.10
CA ASP A 297 -13.15 5.30 -0.73
C ASP A 297 -12.45 6.20 0.30
N THR A 298 -11.12 6.19 0.28
CA THR A 298 -10.30 7.02 1.17
C THR A 298 -10.39 8.51 0.84
N GLU A 299 -10.88 8.90 -0.35
CA GLU A 299 -11.07 10.29 -0.79
C GLU A 299 -12.43 10.89 -0.43
N ARG A 300 -13.35 10.09 0.13
CA ARG A 300 -14.66 10.57 0.55
C ARG A 300 -14.60 11.63 1.65
N THR A 301 -15.61 12.49 1.70
CA THR A 301 -15.79 13.49 2.74
C THR A 301 -15.94 12.86 4.12
N ILE A 302 -15.36 13.48 5.14
CA ILE A 302 -15.59 13.10 6.53
C ILE A 302 -16.95 13.69 6.95
N ASP A 303 -17.95 12.83 7.07
CA ASP A 303 -19.33 13.18 7.43
C ASP A 303 -20.00 12.05 8.22
N HIS A 304 -21.33 12.10 8.32
CA HIS A 304 -22.17 11.11 9.01
C HIS A 304 -21.97 9.64 8.57
N THR A 305 -21.31 9.36 7.45
CA THR A 305 -20.93 8.00 7.03
C THR A 305 -19.77 7.39 7.85
N TYR A 306 -19.14 8.19 8.72
CA TYR A 306 -18.15 7.75 9.73
C TYR A 306 -18.75 7.57 11.13
N ARG A 307 -20.08 7.69 11.29
CA ARG A 307 -20.78 7.59 12.58
C ARG A 307 -20.49 6.32 13.37
N PHE A 308 -20.05 5.24 12.72
CA PHE A 308 -19.73 3.99 13.41
C PHE A 308 -18.52 4.13 14.34
N LEU A 309 -17.64 5.11 14.11
CA LEU A 309 -16.54 5.45 15.01
C LEU A 309 -16.98 6.30 16.22
N GLN A 310 -18.23 6.76 16.25
CA GLN A 310 -18.83 7.45 17.40
C GLN A 310 -19.59 6.49 18.33
N ASN A 311 -19.54 5.19 18.07
CA ASN A 311 -20.19 4.16 18.87
C ASN A 311 -19.18 3.55 19.88
N GLU A 312 -19.52 3.58 21.17
CA GLU A 312 -18.63 3.08 22.23
C GLU A 312 -18.29 1.59 22.12
N GLU A 313 -19.21 0.73 21.67
CA GLU A 313 -18.92 -0.70 21.49
C GLU A 313 -17.90 -0.91 20.37
N ASN A 314 -17.97 -0.10 19.30
CA ASN A 314 -16.97 -0.15 18.24
C ASN A 314 -15.62 0.38 18.73
N LEU A 315 -15.58 1.42 19.57
CA LEU A 315 -14.34 1.92 20.16
C LEU A 315 -13.67 0.88 21.06
N LYS A 316 -14.44 0.10 21.83
CA LYS A 316 -13.93 -1.06 22.61
C LYS A 316 -13.24 -2.10 21.71
N VAL A 317 -13.84 -2.41 20.56
CA VAL A 317 -13.27 -3.34 19.58
C VAL A 317 -11.94 -2.79 19.03
N LEU A 318 -11.86 -1.50 18.72
CA LEU A 318 -10.63 -0.87 18.23
C LEU A 318 -9.54 -0.83 19.29
N ASP A 319 -9.91 -0.56 20.54
CA ASP A 319 -8.97 -0.54 21.65
C ASP A 319 -8.40 -1.94 21.91
N CYS A 320 -9.26 -2.96 21.97
CA CYS A 320 -8.83 -4.36 22.06
C CYS A 320 -7.91 -4.75 20.87
N THR A 321 -8.19 -4.21 19.68
CA THR A 321 -7.36 -4.43 18.50
C THR A 321 -5.96 -3.84 18.69
N ILE A 322 -5.85 -2.61 19.17
CA ILE A 322 -4.56 -1.91 19.35
C ILE A 322 -3.78 -2.44 20.54
N GLN A 323 -4.42 -2.61 21.69
CA GLN A 323 -3.73 -2.96 22.94
C GLN A 323 -3.37 -4.45 23.03
N GLU A 324 -4.19 -5.34 22.47
CA GLU A 324 -3.98 -6.78 22.61
C GLU A 324 -3.53 -7.44 21.31
N LEU A 325 -4.26 -7.23 20.22
CA LEU A 325 -4.10 -8.06 19.02
C LEU A 325 -2.94 -7.61 18.12
N LEU A 326 -2.74 -6.30 17.93
CA LEU A 326 -1.64 -5.78 17.12
C LEU A 326 -0.25 -6.15 17.69
N PRO A 327 0.00 -6.07 19.01
CA PRO A 327 1.24 -6.57 19.62
C PRO A 327 1.44 -8.07 19.39
N GLN A 328 0.41 -8.89 19.62
CA GLN A 328 0.47 -10.33 19.35
C GLN A 328 0.76 -10.63 17.88
N CYS A 329 0.19 -9.85 16.95
CA CYS A 329 0.49 -10.01 15.53
C CYS A 329 1.96 -9.76 15.22
N GLN A 330 2.55 -8.73 15.83
CA GLN A 330 3.95 -8.38 15.67
C GLN A 330 4.89 -9.42 16.29
N GLU A 331 4.56 -9.96 17.47
CA GLU A 331 5.38 -10.96 18.15
C GLU A 331 5.30 -12.35 17.49
N LEU A 332 4.09 -12.77 17.11
CA LEU A 332 3.83 -14.12 16.56
C LEU A 332 3.90 -14.19 15.04
N GLY A 333 4.00 -13.06 14.34
CA GLY A 333 3.96 -12.99 12.87
C GLY A 333 2.61 -13.40 12.27
N PHE A 334 1.52 -13.04 12.96
CA PHE A 334 0.14 -13.40 12.66
C PHE A 334 -0.48 -12.48 11.58
N LEU A 335 -1.37 -13.00 10.74
CA LEU A 335 -2.09 -12.24 9.68
C LEU A 335 -1.21 -11.33 8.78
N SER A 336 0.10 -11.55 8.72
CA SER A 336 1.05 -10.69 8.00
C SER A 336 1.03 -9.22 8.44
N ILE A 337 0.60 -8.91 9.67
CA ILE A 337 0.58 -7.56 10.24
C ILE A 337 1.85 -7.35 11.07
N ASN A 338 2.74 -6.49 10.57
CA ASN A 338 4.07 -6.27 11.16
C ASN A 338 4.21 -4.84 11.72
N GLY A 339 3.33 -4.49 12.66
CA GLY A 339 3.32 -3.19 13.34
C GLY A 339 2.68 -2.05 12.52
N PRO A 340 2.86 -0.78 12.93
CA PRO A 340 2.11 0.37 12.41
C PRO A 340 2.38 0.65 10.92
N SER A 341 3.53 0.22 10.40
CA SER A 341 3.86 0.30 8.96
C SER A 341 2.91 -0.49 8.06
N PHE A 342 2.14 -1.43 8.63
CA PHE A 342 1.08 -2.14 7.92
C PHE A 342 0.05 -1.17 7.32
N PHE A 343 -0.27 -0.08 8.02
CA PHE A 343 -1.22 0.94 7.59
C PHE A 343 -0.59 2.04 6.70
N GLU A 344 0.65 1.86 6.25
CA GLU A 344 1.27 2.70 5.21
C GLU A 344 0.88 2.22 3.81
N VAL A 345 0.69 3.17 2.90
CA VAL A 345 0.55 2.87 1.47
C VAL A 345 1.93 2.65 0.85
N GLN A 346 2.07 1.59 0.05
CA GLN A 346 3.32 1.33 -0.66
C GLN A 346 3.51 2.36 -1.77
N ARG A 347 4.67 3.01 -1.82
CA ARG A 347 5.06 3.76 -3.02
C ARG A 347 5.37 2.72 -4.09
N LYS A 348 4.57 2.65 -5.15
CA LYS A 348 5.02 1.97 -6.37
C LYS A 348 6.29 2.68 -6.86
N ASP A 349 7.30 1.91 -7.27
CA ASP A 349 8.43 2.37 -8.09
C ASP A 349 7.93 2.78 -9.49
N SER A 350 6.96 3.69 -9.55
CA SER A 350 6.53 4.30 -10.80
C SER A 350 7.49 5.44 -11.10
N LYS A 351 7.89 5.58 -12.38
CA LYS A 351 8.71 6.71 -12.85
C LYS A 351 8.05 8.07 -12.63
N ASP A 352 6.79 8.09 -12.19
CA ASP A 352 6.01 9.27 -11.89
C ASP A 352 6.02 9.54 -10.37
N ARG A 353 6.85 10.50 -9.94
CA ARG A 353 7.03 10.83 -8.51
C ARG A 353 5.80 11.52 -7.90
N CYS A 354 4.77 11.81 -8.69
CA CYS A 354 3.58 12.56 -8.27
C CYS A 354 2.35 11.70 -7.92
N ALA A 355 2.28 10.43 -8.34
CA ALA A 355 1.16 9.55 -7.99
C ALA A 355 1.45 8.77 -6.69
N GLN A 356 1.18 9.37 -5.53
CA GLN A 356 1.11 8.60 -4.29
C GLN A 356 -0.21 7.84 -4.26
N GLU A 357 -0.16 6.51 -4.14
CA GLU A 357 -1.37 5.73 -3.86
C GLU A 357 -1.99 6.23 -2.55
N THR A 358 -3.31 6.43 -2.55
CA THR A 358 -4.07 6.98 -1.41
C THR A 358 -4.82 5.91 -0.62
N LYS A 359 -4.72 4.64 -1.02
CA LYS A 359 -5.45 3.51 -0.42
C LYS A 359 -4.53 2.34 -0.10
N LEU A 360 -4.91 1.55 0.90
CA LEU A 360 -4.23 0.28 1.19
C LEU A 360 -4.53 -0.77 0.11
N GLU A 361 -3.59 -1.69 -0.08
CA GLU A 361 -3.84 -2.89 -0.88
C GLU A 361 -5.03 -3.67 -0.30
N HIS A 362 -5.94 -4.15 -1.14
CA HIS A 362 -7.11 -4.94 -0.69
C HIS A 362 -6.69 -6.12 0.20
N LYS A 363 -5.53 -6.71 -0.08
CA LYS A 363 -4.91 -7.75 0.77
C LYS A 363 -4.70 -7.32 2.22
N LYS A 364 -4.20 -6.10 2.45
CA LYS A 364 -4.03 -5.54 3.79
C LYS A 364 -5.38 -5.29 4.45
N VAL A 365 -6.35 -4.77 3.69
CA VAL A 365 -7.72 -4.55 4.19
C VAL A 365 -8.37 -5.86 4.63
N ALA A 366 -8.26 -6.93 3.83
CA ALA A 366 -8.79 -8.25 4.18
C ALA A 366 -8.15 -8.83 5.46
N TYR A 367 -6.83 -8.70 5.63
CA TYR A 367 -6.17 -9.08 6.89
C TYR A 367 -6.64 -8.25 8.09
N PHE A 368 -6.87 -6.95 7.89
CA PHE A 368 -7.40 -6.10 8.94
C PHE A 368 -8.85 -6.47 9.30
N PHE A 369 -9.69 -6.82 8.32
CA PHE A 369 -11.04 -7.34 8.58
C PHE A 369 -11.02 -8.65 9.37
N ALA A 370 -10.07 -9.55 9.08
CA ALA A 370 -9.87 -10.76 9.89
C ALA A 370 -9.49 -10.42 11.34
N LEU A 371 -8.69 -9.37 11.55
CA LEU A 371 -8.30 -8.91 12.88
C LEU A 371 -9.48 -8.29 13.65
N LEU A 372 -10.28 -7.45 12.99
CA LEU A 372 -11.46 -6.81 13.58
C LEU A 372 -12.55 -7.85 13.91
N ALA A 373 -12.78 -8.83 13.04
CA ALA A 373 -13.68 -9.94 13.33
C ALA A 373 -13.24 -10.73 14.56
N LEU A 374 -11.93 -10.91 14.75
CA LEU A 374 -11.37 -11.55 15.95
C LEU A 374 -11.49 -10.66 17.20
N ALA A 375 -11.34 -9.35 17.06
CA ALA A 375 -11.47 -8.39 18.17
C ALA A 375 -12.89 -8.33 18.76
N GLN A 376 -13.90 -8.74 17.99
CA GLN A 376 -15.28 -8.84 18.44
C GLN A 376 -15.58 -10.13 19.25
N ILE A 377 -14.61 -11.04 19.39
CA ILE A 377 -14.79 -12.31 20.09
C ILE A 377 -14.25 -12.20 21.53
N ASP A 378 -15.01 -12.71 22.50
CA ASP A 378 -14.53 -12.83 23.87
C ASP A 378 -13.39 -13.85 23.96
N LYS A 379 -12.20 -13.32 24.27
CA LYS A 379 -10.93 -14.06 24.32
C LYS A 379 -10.59 -14.64 25.68
N GLN A 380 -11.33 -14.33 26.75
CA GLN A 380 -10.97 -14.77 28.11
C GLN A 380 -10.90 -16.30 28.27
N ALA A 381 -11.62 -17.04 27.43
CA ALA A 381 -11.62 -18.51 27.41
C ALA A 381 -10.86 -19.11 26.20
N CYS A 382 -10.16 -18.31 25.40
CA CYS A 382 -9.56 -18.76 24.15
C CYS A 382 -8.15 -19.34 24.35
N LEU A 383 -7.89 -20.48 23.71
CA LEU A 383 -6.56 -21.08 23.68
C LEU A 383 -5.69 -20.40 22.63
N GLU A 384 -4.41 -20.15 22.94
CA GLU A 384 -3.45 -19.55 21.99
C GLU A 384 -3.36 -20.37 20.68
N ALA A 385 -3.47 -21.69 20.78
CA ALA A 385 -3.50 -22.58 19.62
C ALA A 385 -4.66 -22.24 18.66
N ASN A 386 -5.87 -21.96 19.17
CA ASN A 386 -7.03 -21.62 18.34
C ASN A 386 -6.81 -20.31 17.58
N LEU A 387 -6.16 -19.33 18.21
CA LEU A 387 -5.76 -18.09 17.54
C LEU A 387 -4.83 -18.43 16.36
N GLN A 388 -3.73 -19.14 16.62
CA GLN A 388 -2.75 -19.50 15.59
C GLN A 388 -3.35 -20.30 14.42
N GLU A 389 -4.30 -21.19 14.70
CA GLU A 389 -5.08 -21.92 13.70
C GLU A 389 -5.96 -20.98 12.86
N TYR A 390 -6.66 -20.04 13.50
CA TYR A 390 -7.46 -19.01 12.83
C TYR A 390 -6.62 -18.14 11.88
N ALA A 391 -5.48 -17.58 12.30
CA ALA A 391 -4.63 -16.81 11.36
C ALA A 391 -4.20 -17.62 10.17
N ARG A 392 -3.81 -18.88 10.41
CA ARG A 392 -3.28 -19.74 9.36
C ARG A 392 -4.33 -19.92 8.28
N VAL A 393 -5.57 -20.17 8.69
CA VAL A 393 -6.73 -20.30 7.81
C VAL A 393 -7.07 -18.97 7.13
N CYS A 394 -7.11 -17.84 7.85
CA CYS A 394 -7.30 -16.52 7.25
C CYS A 394 -6.22 -16.18 6.21
N LYS A 395 -4.96 -16.50 6.50
CA LYS A 395 -3.85 -16.37 5.54
C LYS A 395 -4.09 -17.22 4.30
N HIS A 396 -4.55 -18.46 4.43
CA HIS A 396 -4.87 -19.28 3.26
C HIS A 396 -6.00 -18.67 2.43
N PHE A 397 -7.02 -18.09 3.07
CA PHE A 397 -8.10 -17.40 2.38
C PHE A 397 -7.59 -16.17 1.61
N VAL A 398 -6.87 -15.26 2.29
CA VAL A 398 -6.36 -14.01 1.68
C VAL A 398 -5.31 -14.28 0.60
N GLU A 399 -4.33 -15.14 0.88
CA GLU A 399 -3.20 -15.38 -0.02
C GLU A 399 -3.59 -16.20 -1.25
N ASN A 400 -4.66 -16.99 -1.18
CA ASN A 400 -5.17 -17.79 -2.28
C ASN A 400 -6.41 -17.17 -2.95
N HIS A 401 -6.50 -15.83 -2.96
CA HIS A 401 -7.53 -15.05 -3.64
C HIS A 401 -6.89 -14.03 -4.60
N LEU A 402 -7.63 -13.63 -5.66
CA LEU A 402 -7.17 -12.61 -6.61
C LEU A 402 -7.20 -11.19 -6.02
N LEU A 403 -8.28 -10.85 -5.32
CA LEU A 403 -8.48 -9.57 -4.61
C LEU A 403 -8.45 -8.39 -5.59
N ASP A 404 -9.18 -8.56 -6.71
CA ASP A 404 -9.20 -7.63 -7.84
C ASP A 404 -10.33 -6.58 -7.69
N SER A 405 -11.30 -6.79 -6.79
CA SER A 405 -12.47 -5.92 -6.63
C SER A 405 -12.77 -5.53 -5.16
N ASN A 406 -13.66 -4.56 -4.97
CA ASN A 406 -14.20 -4.21 -3.65
C ASN A 406 -15.19 -5.26 -3.15
N ASP A 407 -15.97 -5.88 -4.04
CA ASP A 407 -16.88 -6.99 -3.70
C ASP A 407 -16.14 -8.17 -3.05
N ASP A 408 -14.88 -8.41 -3.45
CA ASP A 408 -14.03 -9.41 -2.81
C ASP A 408 -13.86 -9.11 -1.30
N LEU A 409 -13.75 -7.84 -0.91
CA LEU A 409 -13.63 -7.43 0.49
C LEU A 409 -14.94 -7.62 1.27
N HIS A 410 -16.10 -7.46 0.62
CA HIS A 410 -17.39 -7.84 1.22
C HIS A 410 -17.41 -9.34 1.53
N GLY A 411 -17.03 -10.16 0.55
CA GLY A 411 -16.97 -11.61 0.74
C GLY A 411 -16.01 -12.01 1.86
N PHE A 412 -14.88 -11.32 1.99
CA PHE A 412 -13.95 -11.54 3.11
C PHE A 412 -14.51 -11.08 4.46
N PHE A 413 -15.25 -9.98 4.50
CA PHE A 413 -15.95 -9.54 5.70
C PHE A 413 -16.92 -10.62 6.19
N ASP A 414 -17.82 -11.10 5.32
CA ASP A 414 -18.79 -12.15 5.65
C ASP A 414 -18.10 -13.44 6.12
N LEU A 415 -17.05 -13.83 5.39
CA LEU A 415 -16.26 -15.02 5.70
C LEU A 415 -15.59 -14.94 7.07
N PHE A 416 -14.90 -13.85 7.38
CA PHE A 416 -14.16 -13.72 8.63
C PHE A 416 -15.09 -13.53 9.83
N LYS A 417 -16.19 -12.81 9.68
CA LYS A 417 -17.26 -12.76 10.69
C LYS A 417 -17.80 -14.15 11.01
N ALA A 418 -18.04 -14.98 9.99
CA ALA A 418 -18.60 -16.31 10.17
C ALA A 418 -17.65 -17.30 10.86
N ILE A 419 -16.33 -17.20 10.61
CA ILE A 419 -15.38 -18.17 11.15
C ILE A 419 -14.68 -17.72 12.45
N ALA A 420 -14.60 -16.42 12.74
CA ALA A 420 -13.92 -15.90 13.94
C ALA A 420 -14.50 -16.46 15.25
N VAL A 421 -15.81 -16.71 15.30
CA VAL A 421 -16.50 -17.33 16.46
C VAL A 421 -15.94 -18.72 16.81
N GLY A 422 -15.32 -19.40 15.85
CA GLY A 422 -14.68 -20.70 16.06
C GLY A 422 -13.49 -20.65 17.03
N VAL A 423 -12.90 -19.48 17.27
CA VAL A 423 -11.75 -19.33 18.17
C VAL A 423 -12.13 -19.65 19.62
N SER A 424 -13.38 -19.36 20.03
CA SER A 424 -13.92 -19.67 21.36
C SER A 424 -14.51 -21.10 21.46
N CYS A 425 -14.42 -21.91 20.41
CA CYS A 425 -14.90 -23.29 20.43
C CYS A 425 -14.03 -24.15 21.34
N LYS A 426 -14.65 -24.80 22.34
CA LYS A 426 -13.97 -25.62 23.35
C LYS A 426 -13.28 -26.84 22.73
N GLU A 427 -13.86 -27.39 21.68
CA GLU A 427 -13.33 -28.52 20.92
C GLU A 427 -12.15 -28.13 20.01
N GLY A 428 -11.88 -26.83 19.86
CA GLY A 428 -10.79 -26.26 19.06
C GLY A 428 -11.25 -25.68 17.72
N PHE A 429 -10.43 -24.79 17.15
CA PHE A 429 -10.80 -24.07 15.92
C PHE A 429 -10.95 -25.01 14.71
N TYR A 430 -10.07 -26.01 14.56
CA TYR A 430 -10.25 -27.02 13.50
C TYR A 430 -11.52 -27.87 13.69
N ALA A 431 -11.89 -28.22 14.92
CA ALA A 431 -13.11 -28.97 15.17
C ALA A 431 -14.34 -28.18 14.71
N PHE A 432 -14.40 -26.89 15.07
CA PHE A 432 -15.41 -25.96 14.57
C PHE A 432 -15.43 -25.93 13.03
N LEU A 433 -14.30 -25.61 12.39
CA LEU A 433 -14.23 -25.43 10.94
C LEU A 433 -14.63 -26.69 10.16
N SER A 434 -14.30 -27.87 10.70
CA SER A 434 -14.63 -29.16 10.11
C SER A 434 -16.15 -29.42 9.97
N GLN A 435 -16.94 -28.77 10.83
CA GLN A 435 -18.40 -28.89 10.95
C GLN A 435 -19.15 -27.66 10.43
N THR A 436 -18.47 -26.51 10.26
CA THR A 436 -19.07 -25.28 9.74
C THR A 436 -19.68 -25.53 8.36
N LYS A 437 -20.96 -25.17 8.18
CA LYS A 437 -21.58 -25.21 6.85
C LYS A 437 -20.93 -24.13 5.97
N PRO A 438 -20.70 -24.40 4.68
CA PRO A 438 -20.32 -23.34 3.74
C PRO A 438 -21.34 -22.21 3.82
N LEU A 439 -20.86 -20.97 3.71
CA LEU A 439 -21.74 -19.82 3.58
C LEU A 439 -22.61 -19.98 2.33
N ASP A 440 -23.85 -19.47 2.38
CA ASP A 440 -24.76 -19.49 1.24
C ASP A 440 -24.20 -18.66 0.06
N THR A 441 -23.28 -17.74 0.36
CA THR A 441 -22.49 -17.02 -0.65
C THR A 441 -21.44 -17.96 -1.24
N PHE A 442 -21.43 -18.12 -2.57
CA PHE A 442 -20.41 -18.90 -3.31
C PHE A 442 -18.98 -18.33 -3.20
N PHE A 443 -18.76 -17.33 -2.34
CA PHE A 443 -17.48 -16.67 -2.16
C PHE A 443 -16.41 -17.67 -1.69
N HIS A 444 -15.33 -17.76 -2.45
CA HIS A 444 -14.14 -18.55 -2.13
C HIS A 444 -14.35 -20.03 -1.76
N GLN A 445 -15.45 -20.63 -2.25
CA GLN A 445 -15.89 -21.99 -1.89
C GLN A 445 -14.81 -23.08 -2.08
N LYS A 446 -13.97 -22.98 -3.13
CA LYS A 446 -12.88 -23.92 -3.38
C LYS A 446 -11.85 -23.97 -2.24
N VAL A 447 -11.47 -22.82 -1.68
CA VAL A 447 -10.52 -22.78 -0.56
C VAL A 447 -11.23 -23.13 0.74
N PHE A 448 -12.48 -22.69 0.93
CA PHE A 448 -13.25 -23.05 2.12
C PHE A 448 -13.38 -24.57 2.29
N THR A 449 -13.79 -25.26 1.23
CA THR A 449 -13.91 -26.73 1.22
C THR A 449 -12.56 -27.43 1.44
N LEU A 450 -11.46 -26.84 0.94
CA LEU A 450 -10.10 -27.32 1.18
C LEU A 450 -9.67 -27.15 2.65
N GLU A 451 -9.90 -25.98 3.26
CA GLU A 451 -9.61 -25.77 4.70
C GLU A 451 -10.47 -26.68 5.57
N GLN A 452 -11.74 -26.89 5.23
CA GLN A 452 -12.61 -27.83 5.92
C GLN A 452 -12.12 -29.27 5.83
N ARG A 453 -11.68 -29.73 4.64
CA ARG A 453 -11.10 -31.08 4.46
C ARG A 453 -9.83 -31.23 5.30
N LYS A 454 -8.94 -30.22 5.29
CA LYS A 454 -7.72 -30.22 6.12
C LYS A 454 -8.06 -30.29 7.62
N ALA A 455 -9.03 -29.51 8.07
CA ALA A 455 -9.50 -29.54 9.46
C ALA A 455 -10.01 -30.94 9.86
N ARG A 456 -10.84 -31.57 9.00
CA ARG A 456 -11.32 -32.95 9.23
C ARG A 456 -10.18 -33.96 9.35
N LEU A 457 -9.15 -33.86 8.50
CA LEU A 457 -7.98 -34.73 8.55
C LEU A 457 -7.21 -34.55 9.86
N ILE A 458 -6.97 -33.31 10.28
CA ILE A 458 -6.28 -33.00 11.55
C ILE A 458 -7.09 -33.50 12.77
N CYS A 459 -8.41 -33.34 12.75
CA CYS A 459 -9.28 -33.84 13.82
C CYS A 459 -9.32 -35.37 13.87
N THR A 460 -9.23 -36.04 12.72
CA THR A 460 -9.23 -37.51 12.64
C THR A 460 -7.89 -38.09 13.08
N ASP A 461 -6.79 -37.48 12.65
CA ASP A 461 -5.43 -37.88 13.00
C ASP A 461 -4.50 -36.64 13.06
N ARG A 462 -4.02 -36.34 14.27
CA ARG A 462 -3.15 -35.18 14.52
C ARG A 462 -1.82 -35.24 13.78
N ALA A 463 -1.38 -36.40 13.27
CA ALA A 463 -0.16 -36.53 12.48
C ALA A 463 -0.21 -35.73 11.16
N TRP A 464 -1.40 -35.42 10.64
CA TRP A 464 -1.57 -34.56 9.45
C TRP A 464 -1.09 -33.13 9.66
N GLU A 465 -1.20 -32.61 10.88
CA GLU A 465 -0.96 -31.20 11.18
C GLU A 465 0.49 -30.79 10.85
N GLY A 466 1.47 -31.64 11.16
CA GLY A 466 2.88 -31.34 10.94
C GLY A 466 3.22 -31.06 9.47
N ILE A 467 2.76 -31.92 8.55
CA ILE A 467 3.02 -31.75 7.12
C ILE A 467 2.17 -30.62 6.52
N LEU A 468 0.90 -30.47 6.92
CA LEU A 468 0.05 -29.38 6.47
C LEU A 468 0.62 -28.02 6.88
N ASN A 469 1.17 -27.90 8.09
CA ASN A 469 1.83 -26.68 8.56
C ASN A 469 3.09 -26.36 7.75
N LYS A 470 3.87 -27.36 7.33
CA LYS A 470 5.00 -27.15 6.41
C LYS A 470 4.52 -26.57 5.06
N THR A 471 3.46 -27.13 4.49
CA THR A 471 2.88 -26.61 3.23
C THR A 471 2.27 -25.20 3.37
N SER A 472 1.75 -24.88 4.57
CA SER A 472 1.21 -23.55 4.91
C SER A 472 2.30 -22.48 4.97
N LYS A 473 3.49 -22.84 5.50
CA LYS A 473 4.66 -21.97 5.59
C LYS A 473 5.42 -21.83 4.27
N HIS A 474 5.22 -22.75 3.32
CA HIS A 474 5.91 -22.74 2.04
C HIS A 474 5.46 -21.56 1.16
N ALA A 475 6.41 -20.72 0.73
CA ALA A 475 6.15 -19.46 0.03
C ALA A 475 5.31 -19.60 -1.25
N TYR A 476 5.41 -20.74 -1.93
CA TYR A 476 4.60 -21.02 -3.13
C TYR A 476 3.26 -21.66 -2.81
N LEU A 477 3.17 -22.58 -1.84
CA LEU A 477 1.94 -23.36 -1.64
C LEU A 477 0.93 -22.56 -0.82
N VAL A 478 1.39 -21.96 0.28
CA VAL A 478 0.54 -21.21 1.22
C VAL A 478 -0.73 -22.00 1.56
N GLY A 479 -0.54 -23.29 1.85
CA GLY A 479 -1.61 -24.22 2.21
C GLY A 479 -2.51 -24.68 1.05
N TYR A 480 -2.29 -24.22 -0.19
CA TYR A 480 -3.07 -24.64 -1.36
C TYR A 480 -2.63 -26.03 -1.86
N VAL A 481 -3.19 -27.08 -1.25
CA VAL A 481 -2.74 -28.48 -1.42
C VAL A 481 -3.86 -29.44 -1.83
N GLY A 482 -5.00 -28.94 -2.31
CA GLY A 482 -6.15 -29.76 -2.68
C GLY A 482 -5.80 -30.85 -3.70
N PHE A 483 -5.04 -30.49 -4.74
CA PHE A 483 -4.59 -31.45 -5.75
C PHE A 483 -3.72 -32.58 -5.19
N LEU A 484 -2.84 -32.27 -4.22
CA LEU A 484 -2.01 -33.28 -3.56
C LEU A 484 -2.87 -34.23 -2.73
N LEU A 485 -3.89 -33.73 -2.04
CA LEU A 485 -4.83 -34.57 -1.32
C LEU A 485 -5.59 -35.51 -2.28
N ASP A 486 -5.94 -35.04 -3.49
CA ASP A 486 -6.62 -35.86 -4.50
C ASP A 486 -5.74 -36.95 -5.13
N PHE A 487 -4.43 -36.68 -5.28
CA PHE A 487 -3.42 -37.65 -5.72
C PHE A 487 -3.14 -38.71 -4.64
N SER A 488 -3.26 -38.30 -3.38
CA SER A 488 -2.91 -39.13 -2.22
C SER A 488 -4.01 -40.10 -1.80
N ARG A 489 -5.12 -40.18 -2.54
CA ARG A 489 -6.19 -41.12 -2.21
C ARG A 489 -5.82 -42.56 -2.56
N VAL A 490 -6.14 -43.48 -1.65
CA VAL A 490 -6.06 -44.94 -1.81
C VAL A 490 -7.42 -45.50 -1.43
N ASP A 491 -8.05 -46.26 -2.31
CA ASP A 491 -9.42 -46.81 -2.13
C ASP A 491 -10.47 -45.75 -1.73
N GLY A 492 -10.35 -44.56 -2.32
CA GLY A 492 -11.25 -43.43 -2.05
C GLY A 492 -11.00 -42.66 -0.75
N LYS A 493 -10.01 -43.06 0.07
CA LYS A 493 -9.65 -42.41 1.34
C LYS A 493 -8.31 -41.68 1.25
N ASP A 494 -8.19 -40.57 1.98
CA ASP A 494 -6.96 -39.77 2.03
C ASP A 494 -5.85 -40.55 2.79
N ASN A 495 -4.66 -40.68 2.18
CA ASN A 495 -3.53 -41.39 2.77
C ASN A 495 -2.41 -40.42 3.19
N LEU A 496 -2.08 -40.41 4.49
CA LEU A 496 -1.11 -39.49 5.08
C LEU A 496 0.31 -39.68 4.54
N GLN A 497 0.78 -40.92 4.41
CA GLN A 497 2.14 -41.20 3.96
C GLN A 497 2.32 -40.74 2.51
N LYS A 498 1.39 -41.13 1.63
CA LYS A 498 1.39 -40.74 0.22
C LYS A 498 1.32 -39.21 0.06
N PHE A 499 0.49 -38.55 0.86
CA PHE A 499 0.44 -37.08 0.90
C PHE A 499 1.75 -36.46 1.35
N THR A 500 2.38 -37.03 2.38
CA THR A 500 3.64 -36.54 2.91
C THR A 500 4.76 -36.62 1.88
N ASP A 501 4.84 -37.73 1.16
CA ASP A 501 5.83 -37.94 0.11
C ASP A 501 5.62 -36.97 -1.05
N TYR A 502 4.38 -36.83 -1.54
CA TYR A 502 4.05 -35.89 -2.61
C TYR A 502 4.22 -34.42 -2.21
N ALA A 503 3.80 -34.03 -1.00
CA ALA A 503 3.95 -32.67 -0.51
C ALA A 503 5.42 -32.29 -0.36
N THR A 504 6.23 -33.19 0.19
CA THR A 504 7.68 -32.97 0.36
C THR A 504 8.36 -32.80 -0.99
N LEU A 505 8.10 -33.70 -1.94
CA LEU A 505 8.68 -33.63 -3.28
C LEU A 505 8.19 -32.41 -4.06
N THR A 506 6.91 -32.03 -3.93
CA THR A 506 6.36 -30.83 -4.58
C THR A 506 6.99 -29.55 -4.03
N MET A 507 7.20 -29.46 -2.71
CA MET A 507 7.92 -28.34 -2.11
C MET A 507 9.38 -28.30 -2.59
N GLU A 508 10.05 -29.45 -2.74
CA GLU A 508 11.40 -29.51 -3.31
C GLU A 508 11.42 -28.99 -4.75
N ILE A 509 10.49 -29.44 -5.60
CA ILE A 509 10.33 -28.96 -6.99
C ILE A 509 10.13 -27.43 -6.99
N PHE A 510 9.21 -26.91 -6.18
CA PHE A 510 9.00 -25.46 -6.14
C PHE A 510 10.24 -24.70 -5.65
N ASN A 511 10.94 -25.21 -4.65
CA ASN A 511 12.15 -24.57 -4.15
C ASN A 511 13.27 -24.54 -5.20
N GLU A 512 13.55 -25.65 -5.88
CA GLU A 512 14.66 -25.73 -6.83
C GLU A 512 14.37 -24.97 -8.14
N PHE A 513 13.13 -25.03 -8.65
CA PHE A 513 12.79 -24.45 -9.96
C PHE A 513 12.23 -23.03 -9.89
N PHE A 514 11.55 -22.65 -8.80
CA PHE A 514 10.81 -21.38 -8.71
C PHE A 514 11.42 -20.43 -7.67
N THR A 515 11.75 -20.92 -6.46
CA THR A 515 12.28 -20.07 -5.37
C THR A 515 13.77 -19.77 -5.54
N LYS A 516 14.62 -20.81 -5.53
CA LYS A 516 16.09 -20.69 -5.61
C LYS A 516 16.60 -20.55 -7.03
N LYS A 517 15.80 -20.99 -8.02
CA LYS A 517 16.17 -21.02 -9.44
C LYS A 517 17.44 -21.83 -9.73
N ALA A 518 17.78 -22.79 -8.88
CA ALA A 518 18.99 -23.61 -8.98
C ALA A 518 18.98 -24.54 -10.21
N CYS A 519 17.80 -24.97 -10.65
CA CYS A 519 17.63 -25.81 -11.83
C CYS A 519 17.00 -25.03 -13.01
N PRO A 520 17.38 -25.32 -14.27
CA PRO A 520 16.78 -24.69 -15.44
C PRO A 520 15.31 -25.13 -15.56
N LEU A 521 14.40 -24.18 -15.79
CA LEU A 521 12.96 -24.48 -15.89
C LEU A 521 12.64 -25.46 -17.03
N SER A 522 13.43 -25.43 -18.11
CA SER A 522 13.34 -26.34 -19.25
C SER A 522 13.42 -27.81 -18.84
N LEU A 523 14.13 -28.15 -17.75
CA LEU A 523 14.20 -29.52 -17.23
C LEU A 523 12.84 -29.98 -16.68
N LEU A 524 12.20 -29.18 -15.82
CA LEU A 524 10.87 -29.48 -15.28
C LEU A 524 9.82 -29.54 -16.38
N GLN A 525 9.84 -28.57 -17.29
CA GLN A 525 8.91 -28.49 -18.42
C GLN A 525 8.98 -29.72 -19.33
N ARG A 526 10.19 -30.23 -19.62
CA ARG A 526 10.38 -31.45 -20.41
C ARG A 526 9.99 -32.71 -19.64
N ALA A 527 10.32 -32.78 -18.35
CA ALA A 527 9.95 -33.91 -17.50
C ALA A 527 8.42 -34.04 -17.38
N LEU A 528 7.70 -32.94 -17.19
CA LEU A 528 6.23 -32.92 -17.20
C LEU A 528 5.66 -33.34 -18.56
N LEU A 529 6.26 -32.87 -19.66
CA LEU A 529 5.78 -33.16 -21.02
C LEU A 529 5.84 -34.66 -21.33
N CYS A 530 6.76 -35.42 -20.71
CA CYS A 530 6.85 -36.88 -20.85
C CYS A 530 5.54 -37.58 -20.44
N PHE A 531 4.77 -37.01 -19.51
CA PHE A 531 3.56 -37.63 -18.95
C PHE A 531 2.25 -37.06 -19.49
N GLY A 532 2.27 -35.89 -20.14
CA GLY A 532 1.08 -35.33 -20.79
C GLY A 532 1.30 -33.91 -21.31
N ASP A 533 0.39 -33.46 -22.15
CA ASP A 533 0.30 -32.05 -22.54
C ASP A 533 -0.30 -31.24 -21.37
N TYR A 534 0.45 -30.26 -20.92
CA TYR A 534 0.05 -29.37 -19.84
C TYR A 534 -0.34 -27.97 -20.34
N SER A 535 -0.69 -27.85 -21.61
CA SER A 535 -1.31 -26.65 -22.21
C SER A 535 -2.53 -26.20 -21.39
N ILE A 536 -2.53 -24.93 -20.96
CA ILE A 536 -3.64 -24.31 -20.22
C ILE A 536 -4.01 -23.00 -20.89
N ASP A 537 -5.33 -22.76 -20.97
CA ASP A 537 -5.98 -21.64 -21.64
C ASP A 537 -5.66 -21.56 -23.15
N ALA A 538 -6.37 -20.71 -23.89
CA ALA A 538 -6.04 -20.42 -25.30
C ALA A 538 -4.63 -19.81 -25.49
N THR A 539 -3.93 -19.52 -24.39
CA THR A 539 -2.67 -18.80 -24.39
C THR A 539 -1.44 -19.59 -23.95
N ASN A 540 -1.56 -20.85 -23.49
CA ASN A 540 -0.41 -21.74 -23.23
C ASN A 540 0.68 -21.12 -22.33
N GLN A 541 0.28 -20.37 -21.30
CA GLN A 541 1.19 -19.51 -20.53
C GLN A 541 2.30 -20.29 -19.78
N PHE A 542 2.06 -21.53 -19.37
CA PHE A 542 3.06 -22.33 -18.63
C PHE A 542 4.22 -22.86 -19.50
N PHE A 543 4.12 -22.80 -20.83
CA PHE A 543 5.30 -23.08 -21.68
C PHE A 543 6.40 -22.03 -21.51
N GLY A 544 6.11 -20.87 -20.92
CA GLY A 544 7.13 -19.85 -20.65
C GLY A 544 7.19 -19.38 -19.21
N ASN A 545 8.42 -19.46 -18.70
CA ASN A 545 9.01 -18.74 -17.58
C ASN A 545 8.37 -18.84 -16.18
N ARG A 546 9.13 -18.33 -15.21
CA ARG A 546 8.85 -18.22 -13.79
C ARG A 546 8.11 -16.91 -13.53
N HIS A 547 6.81 -16.97 -13.28
CA HIS A 547 6.08 -15.80 -12.79
C HIS A 547 6.51 -15.42 -11.36
N ARG A 548 6.38 -14.15 -10.98
CA ARG A 548 6.69 -13.69 -9.61
C ARG A 548 5.76 -14.37 -8.59
N MET A 549 6.35 -14.97 -7.54
CA MET A 549 5.67 -15.80 -6.54
C MET A 549 4.68 -15.07 -5.63
N GLY A 550 4.77 -13.73 -5.54
CA GLY A 550 4.05 -12.96 -4.53
C GLY A 550 2.54 -12.76 -4.76
N MET A 551 2.01 -13.01 -5.97
CA MET A 551 0.59 -12.80 -6.28
C MET A 551 -0.11 -14.11 -6.63
N PHE A 552 -1.30 -14.33 -6.07
CA PHE A 552 -2.07 -15.56 -6.31
C PHE A 552 -2.35 -15.81 -7.79
N ARG A 553 -2.68 -14.77 -8.56
CA ARG A 553 -2.95 -14.88 -10.01
C ARG A 553 -1.86 -15.62 -10.79
N HIS A 554 -0.61 -15.55 -10.33
CA HIS A 554 0.51 -16.26 -10.94
C HIS A 554 0.61 -17.72 -10.47
N ARG A 555 0.37 -17.96 -9.18
CA ARG A 555 0.39 -19.31 -8.59
C ARG A 555 -0.79 -20.15 -9.06
N GLN A 556 -1.96 -19.52 -9.25
CA GLN A 556 -3.20 -20.18 -9.67
C GLN A 556 -3.05 -20.89 -11.02
N ILE A 557 -2.30 -20.33 -11.97
CA ILE A 557 -2.04 -20.96 -13.28
C ILE A 557 -1.32 -22.31 -13.09
N VAL A 558 -0.31 -22.34 -12.22
CA VAL A 558 0.44 -23.55 -11.90
C VAL A 558 -0.44 -24.55 -11.14
N PHE A 559 -1.30 -24.07 -10.23
CA PHE A 559 -2.24 -24.96 -9.55
C PHE A 559 -3.26 -25.59 -10.49
N ARG A 560 -3.78 -24.85 -11.48
CA ARG A 560 -4.65 -25.40 -12.54
C ARG A 560 -3.95 -26.46 -13.40
N LEU A 561 -2.62 -26.43 -13.49
CA LEU A 561 -1.81 -27.46 -14.16
C LEU A 561 -1.76 -28.76 -13.38
N PHE A 562 -1.92 -28.67 -12.07
CA PHE A 562 -1.79 -29.77 -11.14
C PHE A 562 -3.12 -30.31 -10.66
N GLU A 563 -4.25 -29.75 -11.09
CA GLU A 563 -5.57 -30.32 -10.79
C GLU A 563 -5.75 -31.69 -11.45
N LYS A 564 -6.38 -32.63 -10.73
CA LYS A 564 -6.54 -34.03 -11.17
C LYS A 564 -7.49 -34.15 -12.37
N GLU A 565 -8.57 -33.38 -12.37
CA GLU A 565 -9.58 -33.38 -13.43
C GLU A 565 -9.37 -32.19 -14.36
N PRO A 566 -9.47 -32.36 -15.68
CA PRO A 566 -9.29 -31.26 -16.61
C PRO A 566 -10.53 -30.33 -16.62
N PHE A 567 -10.28 -29.03 -16.81
CA PHE A 567 -11.34 -28.01 -16.94
C PHE A 567 -12.25 -28.23 -18.17
N GLU A 568 -11.72 -28.88 -19.21
CA GLU A 568 -12.42 -29.27 -20.43
C GLU A 568 -11.94 -30.66 -20.87
N PRO A 569 -12.70 -31.40 -21.70
CA PRO A 569 -12.21 -32.64 -22.32
C PRO A 569 -10.93 -32.35 -23.12
N GLN A 570 -9.82 -32.99 -22.76
CA GLN A 570 -8.53 -32.82 -23.44
C GLN A 570 -8.02 -34.14 -24.00
N LYS A 571 -7.20 -34.05 -25.07
CA LYS A 571 -6.55 -35.21 -25.69
C LYS A 571 -5.68 -35.99 -24.70
N TYR A 572 -5.11 -35.31 -23.70
CA TYR A 572 -4.23 -35.88 -22.69
C TYR A 572 -4.81 -35.66 -21.27
N PRO A 573 -4.74 -36.63 -20.36
CA PRO A 573 -5.20 -36.49 -18.98
C PRO A 573 -4.30 -35.50 -18.22
N LYS A 574 -4.91 -34.59 -17.46
CA LYS A 574 -4.23 -33.51 -16.72
C LYS A 574 -3.54 -33.95 -15.42
N ASN A 575 -3.15 -35.22 -15.28
CA ASN A 575 -2.44 -35.73 -14.10
C ASN A 575 -0.92 -35.84 -14.30
N ALA A 576 -0.33 -35.04 -15.21
CA ALA A 576 1.09 -35.11 -15.54
C ALA A 576 2.01 -34.90 -14.31
N LEU A 577 1.64 -34.02 -13.38
CA LEU A 577 2.39 -33.87 -12.12
C LEU A 577 2.29 -35.13 -11.27
N HIS A 578 1.10 -35.71 -11.10
CA HIS A 578 0.93 -36.92 -10.30
C HIS A 578 1.82 -38.06 -10.82
N LYS A 579 1.79 -38.30 -12.14
CA LYS A 579 2.66 -39.28 -12.80
C LYS A 579 4.14 -38.97 -12.62
N LEU A 580 4.54 -37.69 -12.73
CA LEU A 580 5.90 -37.27 -12.48
C LEU A 580 6.32 -37.56 -11.03
N LEU A 581 5.47 -37.27 -10.04
CA LEU A 581 5.74 -37.53 -8.63
C LEU A 581 5.93 -39.04 -8.38
N ASP A 582 5.05 -39.89 -8.91
CA ASP A 582 5.17 -41.35 -8.77
C ASP A 582 6.48 -41.87 -9.35
N ASN A 583 6.85 -41.40 -10.54
CA ASN A 583 8.10 -41.80 -11.17
C ASN A 583 9.33 -41.28 -10.40
N LEU A 584 9.30 -40.05 -9.87
CA LEU A 584 10.40 -39.51 -9.07
C LEU A 584 10.58 -40.23 -7.71
N LEU A 585 9.48 -40.68 -7.10
CA LEU A 585 9.51 -41.49 -5.89
C LEU A 585 9.98 -42.92 -6.15
N SER A 586 9.67 -43.48 -7.33
CA SER A 586 10.13 -44.83 -7.72
C SER A 586 11.66 -44.93 -7.90
N VAL A 587 12.34 -43.80 -8.11
CA VAL A 587 13.80 -43.76 -8.30
C VAL A 587 14.48 -43.49 -6.94
N PRO A 588 15.19 -44.47 -6.35
CA PRO A 588 15.65 -44.37 -4.96
C PRO A 588 16.94 -43.54 -4.78
N LYS A 589 17.67 -43.22 -5.85
CA LYS A 589 18.98 -42.53 -5.78
C LYS A 589 19.07 -41.35 -6.75
N GLY A 590 19.87 -40.36 -6.39
CA GLY A 590 20.10 -39.13 -7.18
C GLY A 590 19.33 -37.94 -6.65
N ASP A 591 19.85 -36.73 -6.88
CA ASP A 591 19.11 -35.50 -6.60
C ASP A 591 17.94 -35.32 -7.60
N LEU A 592 17.08 -34.33 -7.33
CA LEU A 592 15.89 -34.05 -8.13
C LEU A 592 16.20 -33.84 -9.62
N ALA A 593 17.28 -33.13 -9.94
CA ALA A 593 17.67 -32.83 -11.32
C ALA A 593 18.11 -34.10 -12.06
N HIS A 594 18.95 -34.93 -11.44
CA HIS A 594 19.40 -36.20 -11.99
C HIS A 594 18.23 -37.16 -12.23
N LYS A 595 17.27 -37.23 -11.29
CA LYS A 595 16.06 -38.05 -11.46
C LYS A 595 15.23 -37.60 -12.66
N MET A 596 14.98 -36.29 -12.81
CA MET A 596 14.24 -35.75 -13.97
C MET A 596 14.97 -35.98 -15.30
N GLN A 597 16.30 -35.83 -15.32
CA GLN A 597 17.10 -36.15 -16.52
C GLN A 597 16.99 -37.62 -16.89
N GLY A 598 16.99 -38.52 -15.90
CA GLY A 598 16.78 -39.96 -16.09
C GLY A 598 15.42 -40.26 -16.72
N ILE A 599 14.35 -39.63 -16.22
CA ILE A 599 13.00 -39.76 -16.77
C ILE A 599 12.97 -39.34 -18.25
N ILE A 600 13.48 -38.14 -18.56
CA ILE A 600 13.48 -37.64 -19.94
C ILE A 600 14.29 -38.57 -20.85
N LYS A 601 15.47 -39.01 -20.41
CA LYS A 601 16.35 -39.90 -21.19
C LYS A 601 15.68 -41.25 -21.46
N ASN A 602 15.04 -41.84 -20.45
CA ASN A 602 14.31 -43.09 -20.60
C ASN A 602 13.14 -42.93 -21.57
N TYR A 603 12.41 -41.81 -21.48
CA TYR A 603 11.32 -41.49 -22.39
C TYR A 603 11.79 -41.34 -23.84
N THR A 604 12.81 -40.51 -24.10
CA THR A 604 13.26 -40.22 -25.47
C THR A 604 14.07 -41.35 -26.11
N SER A 605 14.54 -42.33 -25.34
CA SER A 605 15.34 -43.45 -25.85
C SER A 605 14.52 -44.71 -26.14
N ASN A 606 13.20 -44.59 -26.28
CA ASN A 606 12.26 -45.71 -26.42
C ASN A 606 12.37 -46.76 -25.28
N ARG A 607 12.65 -46.29 -24.05
CA ARG A 607 12.64 -47.11 -22.82
C ARG A 607 11.47 -46.71 -21.93
N GLU A 608 10.35 -46.34 -22.53
CA GLU A 608 9.16 -45.82 -21.83
C GLU A 608 8.56 -46.85 -20.87
N GLN A 609 8.72 -48.14 -21.14
CA GLN A 609 8.27 -49.24 -20.27
C GLN A 609 8.90 -49.21 -18.85
N GLN A 610 10.01 -48.49 -18.67
CA GLN A 610 10.65 -48.33 -17.35
C GLN A 610 9.98 -47.26 -16.48
N LEU A 611 9.02 -46.51 -17.03
CA LEU A 611 8.32 -45.44 -16.36
C LEU A 611 6.87 -45.87 -16.08
N VAL A 612 6.36 -45.47 -14.93
CA VAL A 612 5.02 -45.83 -14.44
C VAL A 612 3.97 -44.93 -15.10
N GLU A 613 2.84 -45.52 -15.48
CA GLU A 613 1.65 -44.83 -16.04
C GLU A 613 1.91 -44.01 -17.32
N ILE A 614 2.80 -44.49 -18.19
CA ILE A 614 2.98 -43.93 -19.53
C ILE A 614 1.86 -44.40 -20.46
N SER A 615 1.21 -43.43 -21.07
CA SER A 615 0.07 -43.67 -21.96
C SER A 615 0.44 -43.56 -23.46
N TRP A 616 1.61 -43.01 -23.79
CA TRP A 616 2.07 -42.81 -25.17
C TRP A 616 3.59 -42.93 -25.29
N THR A 617 4.03 -43.56 -26.38
CA THR A 617 5.43 -43.58 -26.85
C THR A 617 5.79 -42.26 -27.54
N LEU A 618 7.10 -42.01 -27.72
CA LEU A 618 7.57 -40.79 -28.37
C LEU A 618 6.99 -40.58 -29.77
N THR A 619 6.87 -41.62 -30.59
CA THR A 619 6.45 -41.52 -32.00
C THR A 619 4.94 -41.37 -32.18
N GLU A 620 4.15 -41.69 -31.15
CA GLU A 620 2.69 -41.44 -31.13
C GLU A 620 2.35 -39.96 -30.90
N ARG A 621 3.29 -39.20 -30.32
CA ARG A 621 3.11 -37.76 -30.07
C ARG A 621 3.18 -36.91 -31.34
N ALA A 622 2.59 -35.72 -31.27
CA ALA A 622 2.70 -34.75 -32.35
C ALA A 622 4.15 -34.31 -32.56
N TRP A 623 4.48 -33.92 -33.79
CA TRP A 623 5.85 -33.56 -34.18
C TRP A 623 6.47 -32.49 -33.27
N TRP A 624 5.69 -31.48 -32.88
CA TRP A 624 6.16 -30.38 -32.03
C TRP A 624 6.45 -30.85 -30.59
N GLU A 625 5.68 -31.79 -30.05
CA GLU A 625 5.93 -32.38 -28.72
C GLU A 625 7.25 -33.15 -28.71
N GLN A 626 7.50 -33.93 -29.78
CA GLN A 626 8.74 -34.68 -29.94
C GLN A 626 9.96 -33.75 -29.96
N LEU A 627 9.87 -32.61 -30.65
CA LEU A 627 10.93 -31.62 -30.69
C LEU A 627 11.18 -30.96 -29.33
N LEU A 628 10.12 -30.53 -28.63
CA LEU A 628 10.24 -29.97 -27.27
C LEU A 628 10.84 -30.95 -26.26
N LEU A 629 10.50 -32.24 -26.37
CA LEU A 629 11.07 -33.29 -25.53
C LEU A 629 12.56 -33.51 -25.80
N GLN A 630 12.98 -33.49 -27.06
CA GLN A 630 14.34 -33.86 -27.48
C GLN A 630 15.32 -32.68 -27.53
N GLN A 631 14.84 -31.44 -27.67
CA GLN A 631 15.67 -30.22 -27.75
C GLN A 631 15.37 -29.24 -26.62
N LYS A 632 16.30 -29.11 -25.66
CA LYS A 632 16.15 -28.17 -24.54
C LYS A 632 16.18 -26.70 -24.96
N ASP A 633 16.89 -26.37 -26.03
CA ASP A 633 17.13 -24.99 -26.48
C ASP A 633 15.82 -24.26 -26.83
N LEU A 634 14.79 -25.00 -27.24
CA LEU A 634 13.45 -24.46 -27.52
C LEU A 634 12.81 -23.85 -26.26
N PHE A 635 12.90 -24.56 -25.13
CA PHE A 635 12.43 -24.04 -23.85
C PHE A 635 13.35 -22.95 -23.32
N ASP A 636 14.67 -23.12 -23.43
CA ASP A 636 15.63 -22.11 -22.98
C ASP A 636 15.38 -20.76 -23.70
N TRP A 637 14.96 -20.78 -24.97
CA TRP A 637 14.57 -19.60 -25.72
C TRP A 637 13.29 -18.94 -25.18
N ILE A 638 12.20 -19.71 -24.97
CA ILE A 638 10.94 -19.17 -24.44
C ILE A 638 11.13 -18.65 -23.00
N ASN A 639 12.07 -19.22 -22.26
CA ASN A 639 12.39 -18.85 -20.88
C ASN A 639 13.36 -17.67 -20.76
N LYS A 640 13.84 -17.05 -21.85
CA LYS A 640 14.79 -15.92 -21.81
C LYS A 640 14.23 -14.70 -21.09
N GLU A 641 12.96 -14.35 -21.31
CA GLU A 641 12.34 -13.13 -20.81
C GLU A 641 11.51 -13.39 -19.53
N GLU A 642 12.04 -13.03 -18.36
CA GLU A 642 11.35 -13.18 -17.06
C GLU A 642 10.39 -12.00 -16.80
N GLY A 643 9.12 -12.10 -17.22
CA GLY A 643 8.16 -10.98 -17.12
C GLY A 643 6.68 -11.37 -17.06
N LYS A 644 5.80 -10.35 -17.00
CA LYS A 644 4.33 -10.51 -17.01
C LYS A 644 3.80 -11.04 -18.34
N GLU A 645 4.44 -10.64 -19.44
CA GLU A 645 4.15 -11.11 -20.79
C GLU A 645 5.09 -12.27 -21.13
N CYS A 646 5.03 -13.36 -20.35
CA CYS A 646 5.91 -14.51 -20.50
C CYS A 646 5.87 -15.11 -21.93
N GLY A 647 6.94 -15.80 -22.29
CA GLY A 647 6.98 -16.53 -23.55
C GLY A 647 5.92 -17.64 -23.60
N ARG A 648 5.58 -18.09 -24.81
CA ARG A 648 4.61 -19.19 -25.00
C ARG A 648 4.80 -19.89 -26.34
N ILE A 649 4.07 -20.98 -26.52
CA ILE A 649 3.91 -21.62 -27.83
C ILE A 649 2.54 -21.27 -28.39
N TYR A 650 2.55 -20.65 -29.56
CA TYR A 650 1.34 -20.32 -30.32
C TYR A 650 1.12 -21.35 -31.42
N PHE A 651 -0.07 -21.95 -31.43
CA PHE A 651 -0.45 -22.96 -32.41
C PHE A 651 -1.42 -22.38 -33.43
N LEU A 652 -1.10 -22.54 -34.71
CA LEU A 652 -2.07 -22.41 -35.79
C LEU A 652 -2.66 -23.79 -36.05
N LYS A 653 -3.95 -23.93 -35.80
CA LYS A 653 -4.68 -25.18 -35.94
C LYS A 653 -5.57 -25.16 -37.16
N ASP A 654 -5.75 -26.33 -37.75
CA ASP A 654 -6.79 -26.58 -38.73
C ASP A 654 -8.17 -26.39 -38.08
N LYS A 655 -9.07 -25.68 -38.78
CA LYS A 655 -10.36 -25.28 -38.20
C LYS A 655 -11.27 -26.47 -37.91
N ASP A 656 -11.21 -27.50 -38.75
CA ASP A 656 -12.14 -28.63 -38.71
C ASP A 656 -11.60 -29.78 -37.85
N THR A 657 -10.31 -30.08 -37.97
CA THR A 657 -9.67 -31.22 -37.28
C THR A 657 -9.01 -30.84 -35.95
N GLN A 658 -8.86 -29.54 -35.67
CA GLN A 658 -8.08 -29.01 -34.52
C GLN A 658 -6.61 -29.46 -34.50
N GLN A 659 -6.10 -30.04 -35.59
CA GLN A 659 -4.72 -30.47 -35.72
C GLN A 659 -3.79 -29.26 -35.81
N VAL A 660 -2.65 -29.31 -35.13
CA VAL A 660 -1.63 -28.25 -35.20
C VAL A 660 -0.94 -28.29 -36.57
N LEU A 661 -1.11 -27.24 -37.36
CA LEU A 661 -0.47 -27.05 -38.66
C LEU A 661 0.89 -26.35 -38.51
N GLN A 662 0.97 -25.31 -37.68
CA GLN A 662 2.21 -24.61 -37.37
C GLN A 662 2.31 -24.32 -35.88
N ALA A 663 3.53 -24.31 -35.36
CA ALA A 663 3.83 -23.95 -33.98
C ALA A 663 4.89 -22.85 -33.97
N HIS A 664 4.63 -21.78 -33.22
CA HIS A 664 5.51 -20.64 -33.09
C HIS A 664 5.95 -20.46 -31.65
N LEU A 665 7.25 -20.26 -31.44
CA LEU A 665 7.83 -19.82 -30.19
C LEU A 665 7.65 -18.30 -30.09
N LEU A 666 6.97 -17.83 -29.07
CA LEU A 666 6.80 -16.41 -28.80
C LEU A 666 7.66 -15.99 -27.60
N PRO A 667 8.47 -14.92 -27.70
CA PRO A 667 9.28 -14.46 -26.57
C PRO A 667 8.41 -13.67 -25.56
N THR A 668 7.24 -13.19 -26.00
CA THR A 668 6.23 -12.55 -25.14
C THR A 668 4.83 -13.05 -25.48
N LYS A 669 3.83 -12.72 -24.66
CA LYS A 669 2.44 -13.17 -24.84
C LYS A 669 1.85 -12.82 -26.21
N LYS A 670 2.19 -11.68 -26.82
CA LYS A 670 1.60 -11.27 -28.10
C LYS A 670 2.43 -11.78 -29.28
N TYR A 671 1.74 -12.25 -30.32
CA TYR A 671 2.39 -12.54 -31.59
C TYR A 671 3.03 -11.25 -32.10
N SER A 672 4.29 -11.33 -32.54
CA SER A 672 5.06 -10.20 -33.04
C SER A 672 5.98 -10.67 -34.16
N GLU A 673 6.63 -9.74 -34.85
CA GLU A 673 7.67 -10.06 -35.83
C GLU A 673 8.84 -10.87 -35.23
N LYS A 674 8.95 -10.95 -33.89
CA LYS A 674 9.96 -11.75 -33.17
C LYS A 674 9.54 -13.21 -32.90
N ALA A 675 8.43 -13.68 -33.48
CA ALA A 675 7.87 -15.02 -33.27
C ALA A 675 8.57 -16.11 -34.10
N PHE A 676 9.34 -17.02 -33.51
CA PHE A 676 10.09 -18.01 -34.30
C PHE A 676 9.24 -19.23 -34.67
N ASP A 677 9.27 -19.68 -35.93
CA ASP A 677 8.74 -21.00 -36.27
C ASP A 677 9.50 -22.08 -35.48
N LEU A 678 8.75 -22.97 -34.82
CA LEU A 678 9.32 -23.99 -33.93
C LEU A 678 10.17 -25.00 -34.70
N LEU A 679 9.75 -25.40 -35.91
CA LEU A 679 10.47 -26.35 -36.74
C LEU A 679 11.77 -25.73 -37.28
N GLY A 680 11.70 -24.49 -37.76
CA GLY A 680 12.86 -23.73 -38.23
C GLY A 680 13.88 -23.49 -37.13
N TYR A 681 13.42 -23.08 -35.94
CA TYR A 681 14.33 -22.88 -34.81
C TYR A 681 14.91 -24.21 -34.30
N ALA A 682 14.12 -25.29 -34.33
CA ALA A 682 14.60 -26.65 -34.03
C ALA A 682 15.69 -27.10 -35.01
N LEU A 683 15.51 -26.85 -36.31
CA LEU A 683 16.51 -27.13 -37.34
C LEU A 683 17.78 -26.29 -37.12
N TYR A 684 17.63 -25.00 -36.82
CA TYR A 684 18.74 -24.11 -36.49
C TYR A 684 19.57 -24.66 -35.31
N CYS A 685 18.92 -25.00 -34.19
CA CYS A 685 19.57 -25.60 -33.03
C CYS A 685 20.27 -26.92 -33.39
N CYS A 686 19.64 -27.77 -34.22
CA CYS A 686 20.22 -29.02 -34.67
C CYS A 686 21.48 -28.79 -35.53
N CYS A 687 21.46 -27.79 -36.42
CA CYS A 687 22.64 -27.38 -37.20
C CYS A 687 23.79 -26.95 -36.28
N LYS A 688 23.54 -26.06 -35.29
CA LYS A 688 24.59 -25.59 -34.37
C LYS A 688 25.23 -26.72 -33.55
N GLN A 689 24.45 -27.75 -33.20
CA GLN A 689 24.96 -28.88 -32.42
C GLN A 689 25.75 -29.88 -33.27
N ASN A 690 25.45 -30.00 -34.56
CA ASN A 690 26.01 -31.03 -35.45
C ASN A 690 27.01 -30.49 -36.47
N MET A 691 27.19 -29.17 -36.57
CA MET A 691 28.11 -28.51 -37.49
C MET A 691 29.04 -27.56 -36.73
N ASP A 692 30.30 -27.47 -37.16
CA ASP A 692 31.21 -26.46 -36.64
C ASP A 692 30.77 -25.08 -37.15
N MET A 693 30.37 -24.20 -36.23
CA MET A 693 29.88 -22.85 -36.54
C MET A 693 30.86 -22.04 -37.39
N SER A 694 32.15 -22.19 -37.14
CA SER A 694 33.20 -21.43 -37.83
C SER A 694 33.45 -21.94 -39.25
N LEU A 695 33.41 -23.26 -39.44
CA LEU A 695 33.66 -23.91 -40.72
C LEU A 695 32.48 -23.81 -41.69
N TYR A 696 31.26 -23.79 -41.16
CA TYR A 696 30.03 -23.72 -41.96
C TYR A 696 29.39 -22.32 -41.98
N GLN A 697 30.04 -21.31 -41.36
CA GLN A 697 29.57 -19.91 -41.32
C GLN A 697 28.07 -19.80 -41.03
N ILE A 698 27.60 -20.53 -40.01
CA ILE A 698 26.19 -20.49 -39.62
C ILE A 698 25.91 -19.13 -39.00
N SER A 699 24.82 -18.46 -39.41
CA SER A 699 24.46 -17.15 -38.85
C SER A 699 24.29 -17.22 -37.32
N GLU A 700 24.79 -16.18 -36.64
CA GLU A 700 24.69 -16.08 -35.18
C GLU A 700 23.24 -15.88 -34.72
N GLU A 701 22.46 -15.16 -35.53
CA GLU A 701 21.06 -14.85 -35.25
C GLU A 701 20.11 -15.71 -36.09
N TYR A 702 18.95 -15.99 -35.51
CA TYR A 702 17.80 -16.55 -36.20
C TYR A 702 16.87 -15.39 -36.57
N GLU A 703 16.57 -15.28 -37.85
CA GLU A 703 15.76 -14.23 -38.47
C GLU A 703 14.30 -14.71 -38.61
N ASN A 704 13.35 -13.77 -38.68
CA ASN A 704 11.94 -14.12 -38.79
C ASN A 704 11.14 -13.08 -39.61
N GLY A 705 10.11 -13.55 -40.31
CA GLY A 705 9.24 -12.74 -41.18
C GLY A 705 8.74 -13.54 -42.39
N LYS A 706 7.60 -13.17 -42.97
CA LYS A 706 7.16 -13.75 -44.24
C LYS A 706 8.19 -13.37 -45.31
N GLN A 707 8.79 -14.35 -45.97
CA GLN A 707 9.84 -14.18 -47.01
C GLN A 707 11.22 -13.73 -46.48
N VAL A 708 11.45 -13.76 -45.16
CA VAL A 708 12.78 -13.56 -44.57
C VAL A 708 13.41 -14.94 -44.36
N ARG A 709 14.69 -15.10 -44.72
CA ARG A 709 15.45 -16.33 -44.40
C ARG A 709 15.42 -16.59 -42.90
N GLN A 710 15.37 -17.84 -42.46
CA GLN A 710 15.35 -18.13 -41.03
C GLN A 710 16.76 -18.07 -40.43
N PHE A 711 17.75 -18.53 -41.17
CA PHE A 711 19.18 -18.41 -40.87
C PHE A 711 19.97 -18.70 -42.14
N SER A 712 21.28 -18.47 -42.12
CA SER A 712 22.16 -18.81 -43.24
C SER A 712 23.28 -19.78 -42.85
N ILE A 713 23.77 -20.55 -43.82
CA ILE A 713 24.93 -21.43 -43.69
C ILE A 713 25.75 -21.31 -44.98
N ASN A 714 27.02 -20.88 -44.89
CA ASN A 714 27.94 -20.73 -46.04
C ASN A 714 27.28 -20.04 -47.26
N GLY A 715 26.59 -18.92 -47.05
CA GLY A 715 25.93 -18.18 -48.14
C GLY A 715 24.58 -18.73 -48.60
N PHE A 716 24.12 -19.87 -48.10
CA PHE A 716 22.75 -20.37 -48.35
C PHE A 716 21.78 -19.85 -47.29
N ALA A 717 20.68 -19.26 -47.72
CA ALA A 717 19.50 -18.97 -46.93
C ALA A 717 18.66 -20.25 -46.72
N ILE A 718 18.30 -20.52 -45.46
CA ILE A 718 17.54 -21.69 -45.06
C ILE A 718 16.12 -21.29 -44.66
N PHE A 719 15.13 -22.06 -45.11
CA PHE A 719 13.73 -21.94 -44.73
C PHE A 719 13.15 -23.31 -44.39
N ALA A 720 12.56 -23.47 -43.22
CA ALA A 720 11.78 -24.64 -42.84
C ALA A 720 10.31 -24.22 -42.63
N ASP A 721 9.41 -24.87 -43.36
CA ASP A 721 7.98 -24.60 -43.28
C ASP A 721 7.27 -25.83 -42.70
N SER A 722 6.71 -25.65 -41.50
CA SER A 722 5.96 -26.67 -40.78
C SER A 722 4.61 -27.00 -41.42
N GLN A 723 4.01 -26.05 -42.17
CA GLN A 723 2.72 -26.25 -42.86
C GLN A 723 2.88 -27.12 -44.10
N THR A 724 3.89 -26.85 -44.92
CA THR A 724 4.18 -27.65 -46.13
C THR A 724 5.13 -28.81 -45.85
N ALA A 725 5.62 -28.93 -44.62
CA ALA A 725 6.60 -29.93 -44.20
C ALA A 725 7.80 -30.00 -45.16
N THR A 726 8.35 -28.83 -45.52
CA THR A 726 9.41 -28.68 -46.53
C THR A 726 10.55 -27.82 -46.01
N ILE A 727 11.79 -28.19 -46.35
CA ILE A 727 12.98 -27.37 -46.13
C ILE A 727 13.49 -26.88 -47.48
N THR A 728 13.77 -25.59 -47.58
CA THR A 728 14.25 -24.91 -48.78
C THR A 728 15.62 -24.28 -48.53
N LEU A 729 16.54 -24.45 -49.48
CA LEU A 729 17.85 -23.81 -49.52
C LEU A 729 17.95 -22.91 -50.74
N GLU A 730 18.29 -21.65 -50.53
CA GLU A 730 18.45 -20.65 -51.58
C GLU A 730 19.85 -20.02 -51.47
N HIS A 731 20.63 -20.01 -52.54
CA HIS A 731 21.94 -19.35 -52.51
C HIS A 731 21.76 -17.83 -52.53
N ALA A 732 22.35 -17.11 -51.58
CA ALA A 732 22.11 -15.67 -51.40
C ALA A 732 22.59 -14.81 -52.58
N GLU A 733 23.58 -15.28 -53.35
CA GLU A 733 24.23 -14.52 -54.43
C GLU A 733 24.04 -15.11 -55.84
N ASN A 734 23.40 -16.28 -55.99
CA ASN A 734 23.42 -17.03 -57.25
C ASN A 734 21.99 -17.43 -57.64
N GLU A 735 21.56 -17.17 -58.88
CA GLU A 735 20.19 -17.45 -59.39
C GLU A 735 19.87 -18.96 -59.57
N GLN A 736 20.59 -19.84 -58.88
CA GLN A 736 20.29 -21.26 -58.89
C GLN A 736 18.91 -21.52 -58.29
N ALA A 737 18.16 -22.44 -58.90
CA ALA A 737 16.83 -22.79 -58.43
C ALA A 737 16.90 -23.33 -56.98
N PRO A 738 15.98 -22.90 -56.08
CA PRO A 738 15.94 -23.36 -54.70
C PRO A 738 15.92 -24.89 -54.60
N GLU A 739 16.85 -25.48 -53.82
CA GLU A 739 16.73 -26.91 -53.50
C GLU A 739 15.67 -27.08 -52.42
N LYS A 740 14.65 -27.88 -52.71
CA LYS A 740 13.56 -28.18 -51.77
C LYS A 740 13.53 -29.67 -51.47
N PHE A 741 13.35 -30.01 -50.19
CA PHE A 741 13.12 -31.39 -49.80
C PHE A 741 12.11 -31.53 -48.66
N PRO A 742 11.31 -32.60 -48.67
CA PRO A 742 10.30 -32.82 -47.64
C PRO A 742 10.92 -33.30 -46.33
N ILE A 743 10.27 -32.96 -45.22
CA ILE A 743 10.52 -33.51 -43.88
C ILE A 743 9.28 -34.25 -43.41
N ASN A 744 9.43 -35.45 -42.87
CA ASN A 744 8.29 -36.25 -42.43
C ASN A 744 7.85 -35.88 -41.00
N LEU A 745 6.74 -35.15 -40.89
CA LEU A 745 6.12 -34.74 -39.62
C LEU A 745 4.92 -35.61 -39.21
N LYS A 746 4.70 -36.75 -39.87
CA LYS A 746 3.53 -37.63 -39.61
C LYS A 746 3.72 -38.47 -38.34
N HIS A 747 2.58 -38.84 -37.73
CA HIS A 747 2.54 -39.79 -36.61
C HIS A 747 3.27 -41.10 -36.94
N GLY A 748 3.92 -41.70 -35.94
CA GLY A 748 4.73 -42.90 -36.09
C GLY A 748 6.18 -42.64 -36.52
N THR A 749 6.55 -41.38 -36.78
CA THR A 749 7.91 -40.98 -37.16
C THR A 749 8.62 -40.30 -36.00
N ASP A 750 9.91 -40.57 -35.84
CA ASP A 750 10.80 -39.83 -34.93
C ASP A 750 11.31 -38.56 -35.63
N VAL A 751 10.65 -37.45 -35.35
CA VAL A 751 10.84 -36.17 -36.05
C VAL A 751 12.25 -35.60 -35.81
N PHE A 752 12.87 -35.90 -34.67
CA PHE A 752 14.22 -35.44 -34.40
C PHE A 752 15.26 -36.17 -35.26
N LYS A 753 15.06 -37.47 -35.53
CA LYS A 753 15.87 -38.19 -36.52
C LYS A 753 15.68 -37.65 -37.93
N GLU A 754 14.47 -37.24 -38.30
CA GLU A 754 14.22 -36.58 -39.59
C GLU A 754 14.96 -35.23 -39.69
N LEU A 755 15.01 -34.44 -38.61
CA LEU A 755 15.86 -33.23 -38.57
C LEU A 755 17.35 -33.55 -38.74
N GLN A 756 17.86 -34.60 -38.11
CA GLN A 756 19.27 -35.03 -38.30
C GLN A 756 19.57 -35.45 -39.74
N LYS A 757 18.62 -36.12 -40.41
CA LYS A 757 18.71 -36.43 -41.84
C LYS A 757 18.71 -35.16 -42.69
N ALA A 758 17.85 -34.19 -42.37
CA ALA A 758 17.83 -32.89 -43.03
C ALA A 758 19.17 -32.15 -42.90
N VAL A 759 19.76 -32.09 -41.71
CA VAL A 759 21.11 -31.53 -41.46
C VAL A 759 22.17 -32.22 -42.32
N THR A 760 22.11 -33.55 -42.44
CA THR A 760 23.03 -34.32 -43.29
C THR A 760 22.87 -33.97 -44.77
N ARG A 761 21.64 -33.73 -45.23
CA ARG A 761 21.36 -33.31 -46.60
C ARG A 761 21.85 -31.88 -46.87
N ILE A 762 21.58 -30.95 -45.96
CA ILE A 762 22.09 -29.57 -46.01
C ILE A 762 23.63 -29.58 -46.16
N LYS A 763 24.34 -30.39 -45.38
CA LYS A 763 25.81 -30.53 -45.50
C LYS A 763 26.27 -30.98 -46.88
N LYS A 764 25.50 -31.84 -47.55
CA LYS A 764 25.83 -32.33 -48.90
C LYS A 764 25.61 -31.23 -49.93
N THR A 765 24.47 -30.53 -49.87
CA THR A 765 24.14 -29.43 -50.76
C THR A 765 25.14 -28.27 -50.66
N ILE A 766 25.63 -27.96 -49.46
CA ILE A 766 26.57 -26.84 -49.26
C ILE A 766 28.00 -27.19 -49.74
N LYS A 767 28.35 -28.48 -49.78
CA LYS A 767 29.69 -28.95 -50.18
C LYS A 767 29.80 -29.31 -51.67
N GLY A 768 28.67 -29.61 -52.30
CA GLY A 768 28.59 -29.89 -53.74
C GLY A 768 28.32 -28.60 -54.48
#